data_AF-A0A1G5GVY3-F1
#
_entry.id   AF-A0A1G5GVY3-F1
#
_cell.length_a   1.000
_cell.length_b   1.000
_cell.length_c   1.000
_cell.angle_alpha   90.00
_cell.angle_beta   90.00
_cell.angle_gamma   90.00
#
_symmetry.space_group_name_H-M   'P 1'
#
loop_
_entity.id
_entity.type
_entity.pdbx_description
1 polymer ?
#
loop_
_entity_poly.entity_id
_entity_poly.type
_entity_poly.pdbx_seq_one_letter_code
_entity_poly.pdbx_strand_id
1 'polypeptide(L)'
;MNNQESGKRFADTPKPTILIPIILYIILYFLTAYTARSGEVIMIGSNPLPLSALAGVITSLSGIVLVHLVLHHKKAGFIIALALIIFPLPSLVNWILQGNVRSLPGLFTNILTIIMLVIIMINHVKMEKEQERLHRLFDQTSIALVNAIDAKDKYTRGHSSRVAEYSRRLAEMNGKNPEECDEVYYSALLHDVGKIGVPSSIINKSGKLTSDEYEVVKQHPVTGAQILEKIDEYPYLSIGAHYHHEHYDGSGYPEGLKSNEIPEIARIISVADAYDAMTSTRSYRDPIPQDKVREEIVMGAGTQFDPDYARLMLLLIDKDTDYKMKELSVKNGLNDENSIIINEFRSVVTPGLLVNSYMTTVRMMIGSADEATGVAPEPCMILFDSLDGITHSDENEIRDRLYFEYGEIRFDGRTRTLGARKMETQSSDTVSSDISSNGEYMIEAVRIRDHALIRIIGKNQTSEVIVALPDSTRFLYIGFTGEHCSISDMAFSKETTESPADLIPRIAEEISYIDVPAGDIPNVQIDGYRTNTSESTEIRNGLKISFHTQSLPTARLVWHCPSLLLFHSDDGKVNGINHRDIAFIRFDGEFWLIDPDCKVEHSKITDADHIDWDSWKGYNRSGYDSLITFEVKDNRITVSTDNGGISIRHTVIPNANDKIYAALTGDQVALTNIRIK
;
A
#
# COMPACT_ATOMS: atom_id res chain seq x y z
N MET A 1 -5.66 37.88 -26.88
CA MET A 1 -5.62 37.20 -28.19
C MET A 1 -5.65 35.72 -27.91
N ASN A 2 -6.68 35.06 -28.42
CA ASN A 2 -7.13 33.71 -28.09
C ASN A 2 -6.14 32.62 -28.50
N ASN A 3 -5.89 31.65 -27.60
CA ASN A 3 -5.98 30.21 -27.87
C ASN A 3 -5.74 29.42 -26.57
N GLN A 4 -6.79 29.32 -25.75
CA GLN A 4 -6.95 28.32 -24.69
C GLN A 4 -8.37 27.77 -24.84
N GLU A 5 -8.57 26.80 -25.74
CA GLU A 5 -9.77 25.98 -25.77
C GLU A 5 -9.57 24.79 -26.75
N SER A 6 -8.91 23.73 -26.29
CA SER A 6 -9.09 22.38 -26.86
C SER A 6 -8.60 21.32 -25.88
N GLY A 7 -9.50 20.82 -25.05
CA GLY A 7 -9.20 19.76 -24.09
C GLY A 7 -10.29 19.54 -23.03
N LYS A 8 -11.55 19.87 -23.32
CA LYS A 8 -12.66 19.43 -22.47
C LYS A 8 -12.95 17.97 -22.79
N ARG A 9 -12.55 17.13 -21.82
CA ARG A 9 -13.04 15.78 -21.54
C ARG A 9 -14.44 15.55 -22.16
N PHE A 10 -14.56 14.54 -23.01
CA PHE A 10 -15.85 13.92 -23.28
C PHE A 10 -16.35 13.34 -21.95
N ALA A 11 -17.24 14.07 -21.29
CA ALA A 11 -17.98 13.58 -20.16
C ALA A 11 -18.71 12.28 -20.56
N ASP A 12 -18.63 11.28 -19.69
CA ASP A 12 -19.53 10.13 -19.68
C ASP A 12 -20.97 10.63 -19.74
N THR A 13 -21.53 10.60 -20.94
CA THR A 13 -22.98 10.68 -21.10
C THR A 13 -23.56 9.42 -20.47
N PRO A 14 -24.64 9.52 -19.67
CA PRO A 14 -25.25 8.34 -19.07
C PRO A 14 -25.59 7.37 -20.21
N LYS A 15 -24.95 6.19 -20.19
CA LYS A 15 -25.14 5.18 -21.23
C LYS A 15 -26.64 4.94 -21.37
N PRO A 16 -27.25 5.16 -22.56
CA PRO A 16 -28.67 4.95 -22.73
C PRO A 16 -29.01 3.52 -22.29
N THR A 17 -30.11 3.38 -21.54
CA THR A 17 -30.55 2.07 -21.05
C THR A 17 -30.66 1.11 -22.24
N ILE A 18 -29.99 -0.04 -22.17
CA ILE A 18 -29.93 -1.03 -23.26
C ILE A 18 -31.33 -1.45 -23.77
N LEU A 19 -32.36 -1.26 -22.95
CA LEU A 19 -33.77 -1.51 -23.26
C LEU A 19 -34.33 -0.65 -24.41
N ILE A 20 -33.90 0.62 -24.52
CA ILE A 20 -34.43 1.58 -25.49
C ILE A 20 -34.18 1.12 -26.94
N PRO A 21 -32.94 0.80 -27.36
CA PRO A 21 -32.68 0.32 -28.72
C PRO A 21 -33.33 -1.05 -28.98
N ILE A 22 -33.49 -1.91 -27.97
CA ILE A 22 -34.21 -3.19 -28.12
C ILE A 22 -35.69 -2.95 -28.47
N ILE A 23 -36.38 -2.10 -27.72
CA ILE A 23 -37.79 -1.77 -27.95
C ILE A 23 -37.97 -1.14 -29.34
N LEU A 24 -37.07 -0.21 -29.71
CA LEU A 24 -37.10 0.43 -31.03
C LEU A 24 -36.93 -0.58 -32.16
N TYR A 25 -36.01 -1.54 -32.03
CA TYR A 25 -35.84 -2.62 -33.00
C TYR A 25 -37.11 -3.46 -33.15
N ILE A 26 -37.76 -3.82 -32.03
CA ILE A 26 -39.00 -4.61 -32.04
C ILE A 26 -40.12 -3.86 -32.77
N ILE A 27 -40.27 -2.55 -32.51
CA ILE A 27 -41.26 -1.70 -33.20
C ILE A 27 -40.98 -1.68 -34.70
N LEU A 28 -39.74 -1.44 -35.11
CA LEU A 28 -39.34 -1.41 -36.51
C LEU A 28 -39.55 -2.77 -37.19
N TYR A 29 -39.31 -3.88 -36.48
CA TYR A 29 -39.58 -5.23 -36.98
C TYR A 29 -41.06 -5.46 -37.30
N PHE A 30 -41.96 -5.12 -36.36
CA PHE A 30 -43.40 -5.25 -36.59
C PHE A 30 -43.88 -4.31 -37.70
N LEU A 31 -43.33 -3.10 -37.79
CA LEU A 31 -43.65 -2.14 -38.84
C LEU A 31 -43.20 -2.64 -40.22
N THR A 32 -42.02 -3.24 -40.32
CA THR A 32 -41.54 -3.93 -41.53
C THR A 32 -42.48 -5.08 -41.91
N ALA A 33 -42.89 -5.92 -40.96
CA ALA A 33 -43.80 -7.03 -41.23
C ALA A 33 -45.19 -6.56 -41.71
N TYR A 34 -45.70 -5.47 -41.15
CA TYR A 34 -46.98 -4.86 -41.55
C TYR A 34 -46.89 -4.27 -42.97
N THR A 35 -45.89 -3.42 -43.22
CA THR A 35 -45.70 -2.76 -44.53
C THR A 35 -45.43 -3.78 -45.64
N ALA A 36 -44.66 -4.84 -45.37
CA ALA A 36 -44.38 -5.91 -46.33
C ALA A 36 -45.63 -6.74 -46.71
N ARG A 37 -46.63 -6.82 -45.82
CA ARG A 37 -47.89 -7.57 -46.04
C ARG A 37 -49.02 -6.70 -46.59
N SER A 38 -48.89 -5.37 -46.51
CA SER A 38 -49.92 -4.45 -46.96
C SER A 38 -49.99 -4.38 -48.49
N GLY A 39 -51.21 -4.45 -49.03
CA GLY A 39 -51.52 -4.19 -50.44
C GLY A 39 -51.82 -2.72 -50.73
N GLU A 40 -51.70 -1.84 -49.74
CA GLU A 40 -52.04 -0.43 -49.87
C GLU A 40 -50.99 0.34 -50.68
N VAL A 41 -51.44 1.42 -51.31
CA VAL A 41 -50.63 2.29 -52.17
C VAL A 41 -50.68 3.70 -51.61
N ILE A 42 -49.51 4.30 -51.40
CA ILE A 42 -49.36 5.70 -51.02
C ILE A 42 -49.17 6.52 -52.30
N MET A 43 -49.93 7.59 -52.46
CA MET A 43 -49.76 8.54 -53.56
C MET A 43 -48.72 9.58 -53.19
N ILE A 44 -47.59 9.62 -53.93
CA ILE A 44 -46.58 10.68 -53.81
C ILE A 44 -46.67 11.53 -55.08
N GLY A 45 -47.32 12.69 -54.96
CA GLY A 45 -47.74 13.46 -56.13
C GLY A 45 -48.73 12.66 -56.98
N SER A 46 -48.44 12.49 -58.27
CA SER A 46 -49.23 11.67 -59.20
C SER A 46 -48.73 10.23 -59.36
N ASN A 47 -47.68 9.81 -58.63
CA ASN A 47 -47.10 8.48 -58.75
C ASN A 47 -47.57 7.55 -57.59
N PRO A 48 -48.18 6.39 -57.90
CA PRO A 48 -48.52 5.40 -56.89
C PRO A 48 -47.28 4.63 -56.42
N LEU A 49 -46.99 4.66 -55.12
CA LEU A 49 -45.94 3.86 -54.49
C LEU A 49 -46.57 2.80 -53.59
N PRO A 50 -46.32 1.50 -53.82
CA PRO A 50 -46.84 0.46 -52.93
C PRO A 50 -46.21 0.59 -51.54
N LEU A 51 -47.01 0.47 -50.47
CA LEU A 51 -46.54 0.59 -49.08
C LEU A 51 -45.44 -0.45 -48.76
N SER A 52 -45.48 -1.59 -49.42
CA SER A 52 -44.43 -2.63 -49.33
C SER A 52 -43.04 -2.17 -49.80
N ALA A 53 -42.93 -1.11 -50.59
CA ALA A 53 -41.64 -0.51 -50.95
C ALA A 53 -40.92 0.13 -49.75
N LEU A 54 -41.65 0.54 -48.71
CA LEU A 54 -41.07 1.13 -47.49
C LEU A 54 -40.47 0.08 -46.54
N ALA A 55 -40.82 -1.20 -46.68
CA ALA A 55 -40.34 -2.27 -45.80
C ALA A 55 -38.79 -2.39 -45.84
N GLY A 56 -38.16 -2.18 -46.99
CA GLY A 56 -36.70 -2.19 -47.11
C GLY A 56 -36.02 -1.03 -46.39
N VAL A 57 -36.63 0.16 -46.41
CA VAL A 57 -36.13 1.35 -45.69
C VAL A 57 -36.21 1.13 -44.18
N ILE A 58 -37.34 0.61 -43.70
CA ILE A 58 -37.55 0.33 -42.27
C ILE A 58 -36.61 -0.79 -41.79
N THR A 59 -36.38 -1.82 -42.62
CA THR A 59 -35.38 -2.88 -42.33
C THR A 59 -33.98 -2.30 -42.22
N SER A 60 -33.61 -1.36 -43.10
CA SER A 60 -32.29 -0.69 -43.03
C SER A 60 -32.14 0.13 -41.74
N LEU A 61 -33.20 0.82 -41.31
CA LEU A 61 -33.23 1.51 -40.01
C LEU A 61 -33.06 0.55 -38.83
N SER A 62 -33.69 -0.63 -38.87
CA SER A 62 -33.49 -1.64 -37.83
C SER A 62 -32.05 -2.14 -37.76
N GLY A 63 -31.36 -2.27 -38.91
CA GLY A 63 -29.94 -2.62 -38.96
C GLY A 63 -29.04 -1.58 -38.28
N ILE A 64 -29.34 -0.28 -38.45
CA ILE A 64 -28.63 0.82 -37.78
C ILE A 64 -28.81 0.73 -36.26
N VAL A 65 -30.01 0.42 -35.78
CA VAL A 65 -30.29 0.24 -34.34
C VAL A 65 -29.45 -0.89 -33.75
N LEU A 66 -29.27 -1.99 -34.50
CA LEU A 66 -28.43 -3.11 -34.08
C LEU A 66 -26.94 -2.73 -34.04
N VAL A 67 -26.45 -1.99 -35.04
CA VAL A 67 -25.08 -1.46 -35.05
C VAL A 67 -24.84 -0.54 -33.84
N HIS A 68 -25.77 0.37 -33.56
CA HIS A 68 -25.72 1.25 -32.39
C HIS A 68 -25.63 0.45 -31.08
N LEU A 69 -26.43 -0.61 -30.97
CA LEU A 69 -26.47 -1.48 -29.80
C LEU A 69 -25.12 -2.19 -29.57
N VAL A 70 -24.40 -2.58 -30.64
CA VAL A 70 -23.04 -3.15 -30.54
C VAL A 70 -21.99 -2.09 -30.17
N LEU A 71 -22.06 -0.88 -30.73
CA LEU A 71 -21.10 0.18 -30.43
C LEU A 71 -21.14 0.65 -28.97
N HIS A 72 -22.33 0.74 -28.36
CA HIS A 72 -22.47 1.23 -26.99
C HIS A 72 -22.41 0.14 -25.91
N HIS A 73 -22.78 -1.10 -26.24
CA HIS A 73 -22.86 -2.20 -25.26
C HIS A 73 -21.89 -3.35 -25.54
N LYS A 74 -20.94 -3.17 -26.47
CA LYS A 74 -19.83 -4.09 -26.75
C LYS A 74 -20.30 -5.55 -26.93
N LYS A 75 -19.72 -6.49 -26.16
CA LYS A 75 -20.03 -7.94 -26.20
C LYS A 75 -21.50 -8.23 -25.89
N ALA A 76 -22.07 -7.60 -24.86
CA ALA A 76 -23.49 -7.77 -24.51
C ALA A 76 -24.39 -7.27 -25.64
N GLY A 77 -24.03 -6.13 -26.23
CA GLY A 77 -24.70 -5.58 -27.39
C GLY A 77 -24.69 -6.55 -28.58
N PHE A 78 -23.53 -7.10 -28.93
CA PHE A 78 -23.40 -8.04 -30.05
C PHE A 78 -24.24 -9.31 -29.89
N ILE A 79 -24.26 -9.90 -28.70
CA ILE A 79 -25.07 -11.09 -28.41
C ILE A 79 -26.56 -10.79 -28.60
N ILE A 80 -27.02 -9.66 -28.06
CA ILE A 80 -28.42 -9.23 -28.17
C ILE A 80 -28.77 -8.92 -29.63
N ALA A 81 -27.90 -8.21 -30.35
CA ALA A 81 -28.13 -7.88 -31.75
C ALA A 81 -28.21 -9.14 -32.63
N LEU A 82 -27.37 -10.13 -32.37
CA LEU A 82 -27.41 -11.42 -33.07
C LEU A 82 -28.71 -12.18 -32.78
N ALA A 83 -29.14 -12.23 -31.52
CA ALA A 83 -30.41 -12.85 -31.14
C ALA A 83 -31.62 -12.18 -31.82
N LEU A 84 -31.62 -10.85 -31.89
CA LEU A 84 -32.67 -10.06 -32.54
C LEU A 84 -32.74 -10.25 -34.06
N ILE A 85 -31.62 -10.55 -34.72
CA ILE A 85 -31.59 -10.90 -36.17
C ILE A 85 -31.99 -12.36 -36.39
N ILE A 86 -31.53 -13.29 -35.56
CA ILE A 86 -31.75 -14.74 -35.75
C ILE A 86 -33.19 -15.13 -35.44
N PHE A 87 -33.80 -14.56 -34.39
CA PHE A 87 -35.17 -14.89 -33.97
C PHE A 87 -36.23 -14.81 -35.10
N PRO A 88 -36.28 -13.74 -35.92
CA PRO A 88 -37.26 -13.64 -37.02
C PRO A 88 -36.89 -14.42 -38.29
N LEU A 89 -35.67 -14.97 -38.38
CA LEU A 89 -35.12 -15.58 -39.59
C LEU A 89 -35.90 -16.81 -40.09
N PRO A 90 -36.39 -17.74 -39.24
CA PRO A 90 -37.21 -18.87 -39.68
C PRO A 90 -38.53 -18.44 -40.33
N SER A 91 -39.18 -17.39 -39.80
CA SER A 91 -40.42 -16.86 -40.38
C SER A 91 -40.17 -16.24 -41.76
N LEU A 92 -39.05 -15.53 -41.92
CA LEU A 92 -38.64 -14.94 -43.20
C LEU A 92 -38.32 -16.02 -44.25
N VAL A 93 -37.60 -17.07 -43.87
CA VAL A 93 -37.27 -18.21 -44.75
C VAL A 93 -38.54 -18.95 -45.19
N ASN A 94 -39.45 -19.26 -44.26
CA ASN A 94 -40.72 -19.91 -44.58
C ASN A 94 -41.55 -19.09 -45.60
N TRP A 95 -41.53 -17.77 -45.49
CA TRP A 95 -42.25 -16.88 -46.40
C TRP A 95 -41.68 -16.90 -47.83
N ILE A 96 -40.36 -17.06 -47.97
CA ILE A 96 -39.68 -17.19 -49.26
C ILE A 96 -39.99 -18.54 -49.90
N LEU A 97 -40.00 -19.62 -49.11
CA LEU A 97 -40.36 -20.97 -49.58
C LEU A 97 -41.79 -21.04 -50.14
N GLN A 98 -42.69 -20.16 -49.69
CA GLN A 98 -44.05 -20.01 -50.21
C GLN A 98 -44.13 -19.23 -51.54
N GLY A 99 -42.99 -18.95 -52.19
CA GLY A 99 -42.93 -18.32 -53.52
C GLY A 99 -42.92 -16.79 -53.51
N ASN A 100 -42.80 -16.16 -52.33
CA ASN A 100 -42.83 -14.70 -52.22
C ASN A 100 -41.44 -14.08 -52.36
N VAL A 101 -40.98 -13.92 -53.60
CA VAL A 101 -39.66 -13.36 -53.94
C VAL A 101 -39.43 -11.92 -53.49
N ARG A 102 -40.47 -11.19 -53.05
CA ARG A 102 -40.37 -9.78 -52.63
C ARG A 102 -39.63 -9.57 -51.31
N SER A 103 -39.44 -10.61 -50.49
CA SER A 103 -38.66 -10.55 -49.22
C SER A 103 -37.17 -10.86 -49.37
N LEU A 104 -36.70 -11.27 -50.55
CA LEU A 104 -35.28 -11.56 -50.79
C LEU A 104 -34.34 -10.41 -50.39
N PRO A 105 -34.65 -9.11 -50.66
CA PRO A 105 -33.82 -8.00 -50.19
C PRO A 105 -33.67 -7.92 -48.66
N GLY A 106 -34.68 -8.37 -47.91
CA GLY A 106 -34.65 -8.44 -46.45
C GLY A 106 -33.63 -9.48 -45.93
N LEU A 107 -33.51 -10.62 -46.62
CA LEU A 107 -32.45 -11.58 -46.31
C LEU A 107 -31.06 -11.01 -46.60
N PHE A 108 -30.88 -10.35 -47.76
CA PHE A 108 -29.59 -9.75 -48.12
C PHE A 108 -29.16 -8.65 -47.13
N THR A 109 -30.09 -7.80 -46.71
CA THR A 109 -29.82 -6.74 -45.71
C THR A 109 -29.49 -7.32 -44.34
N ASN A 110 -30.18 -8.39 -43.90
CA ASN A 110 -29.84 -9.09 -42.66
C ASN A 110 -28.45 -9.76 -42.74
N ILE A 111 -28.12 -10.43 -43.84
CA ILE A 111 -26.80 -11.02 -44.07
C ILE A 111 -25.72 -9.93 -44.04
N LEU A 112 -25.93 -8.81 -44.73
CA LEU A 112 -24.99 -7.69 -44.75
C LEU A 112 -24.83 -7.06 -43.35
N THR A 113 -25.92 -6.97 -42.59
CA THR A 113 -25.89 -6.48 -41.20
C THR A 113 -25.10 -7.43 -40.31
N ILE A 114 -25.31 -8.76 -40.40
CA ILE A 114 -24.52 -9.75 -39.66
C ILE A 114 -23.03 -9.62 -40.00
N ILE A 115 -22.69 -9.50 -41.29
CA ILE A 115 -21.29 -9.30 -41.73
C ILE A 115 -20.72 -8.01 -41.11
N MET A 116 -21.45 -6.90 -41.15
CA MET A 116 -21.05 -5.64 -40.52
C MET A 116 -20.84 -5.77 -39.01
N LEU A 117 -21.76 -6.44 -38.29
CA LEU A 117 -21.62 -6.66 -36.85
C LEU A 117 -20.38 -7.50 -36.52
N VAL A 118 -20.11 -8.54 -37.32
CA VAL A 118 -18.92 -9.38 -37.17
C VAL A 118 -17.65 -8.56 -37.43
N ILE A 119 -17.61 -7.72 -38.48
CA ILE A 119 -16.47 -6.83 -38.76
C ILE A 119 -16.24 -5.85 -37.61
N ILE A 120 -17.29 -5.22 -37.10
CA ILE A 120 -17.20 -4.30 -35.95
C ILE A 120 -16.65 -5.02 -34.73
N MET A 121 -17.15 -6.23 -34.43
CA MET A 121 -16.67 -7.02 -33.30
C MET A 121 -15.20 -7.42 -33.47
N ILE A 122 -14.80 -7.88 -34.66
CA ILE A 122 -13.40 -8.24 -34.95
C ILE A 122 -12.50 -7.01 -34.78
N ASN A 123 -12.89 -5.85 -35.32
CA ASN A 123 -12.14 -4.61 -35.18
C ASN A 123 -12.06 -4.15 -33.72
N HIS A 124 -13.13 -4.31 -32.95
CA HIS A 124 -13.15 -3.95 -31.53
C HIS A 124 -12.19 -4.83 -30.72
N VAL A 125 -12.28 -6.16 -30.87
CA VAL A 125 -11.37 -7.11 -30.23
C VAL A 125 -9.93 -6.87 -30.67
N LYS A 126 -9.70 -6.54 -31.95
CA LYS A 126 -8.37 -6.19 -32.46
C LYS A 126 -7.84 -4.91 -31.82
N MET A 127 -8.70 -3.90 -31.63
CA MET A 127 -8.30 -2.64 -31.00
C MET A 127 -8.02 -2.80 -29.51
N GLU A 128 -8.85 -3.56 -28.78
CA GLU A 128 -8.58 -3.89 -27.36
C GLU A 128 -7.24 -4.63 -27.24
N LYS A 129 -6.97 -5.62 -28.10
CA LYS A 129 -5.68 -6.33 -28.12
C LYS A 129 -4.50 -5.44 -28.47
N GLU A 130 -4.67 -4.52 -29.41
CA GLU A 130 -3.60 -3.60 -29.80
C GLU A 130 -3.32 -2.59 -28.69
N GLN A 131 -4.36 -2.09 -28.00
CA GLN A 131 -4.21 -1.24 -26.82
C GLN A 131 -3.47 -1.97 -25.69
N GLU A 132 -3.87 -3.20 -25.37
CA GLU A 132 -3.15 -4.02 -24.39
C GLU A 132 -1.70 -4.27 -24.80
N ARG A 133 -1.45 -4.50 -26.09
CA ARG A 133 -0.09 -4.69 -26.60
C ARG A 133 0.75 -3.43 -26.45
N LEU A 134 0.20 -2.26 -26.79
CA LEU A 134 0.89 -0.97 -26.67
C LEU A 134 1.20 -0.66 -25.20
N HIS A 135 0.25 -0.87 -24.29
CA HIS A 135 0.49 -0.75 -22.84
C HIS A 135 1.63 -1.67 -22.38
N ARG A 136 1.58 -2.96 -22.73
CA ARG A 136 2.65 -3.91 -22.35
C ARG A 136 4.01 -3.52 -22.93
N LEU A 137 4.06 -3.00 -24.15
CA LEU A 137 5.30 -2.53 -24.76
C LEU A 137 5.84 -1.30 -24.04
N PHE A 138 4.97 -0.37 -23.66
CA PHE A 138 5.33 0.81 -22.87
C PHE A 138 5.89 0.40 -21.49
N ASP A 139 5.25 -0.53 -20.80
CA ASP A 139 5.72 -1.09 -19.52
C ASP A 139 7.13 -1.69 -19.66
N GLN A 140 7.27 -2.61 -20.63
CA GLN A 140 8.53 -3.30 -20.86
C GLN A 140 9.66 -2.35 -21.23
N THR A 141 9.37 -1.33 -22.03
CA THR A 141 10.35 -0.33 -22.46
C THR A 141 10.74 0.59 -21.31
N SER A 142 9.77 1.01 -20.49
CA SER A 142 10.02 1.83 -19.30
C SER A 142 10.88 1.09 -18.28
N ILE A 143 10.56 -0.18 -17.98
CA ILE A 143 11.37 -1.03 -17.10
C ILE A 143 12.77 -1.27 -17.68
N ALA A 144 12.90 -1.50 -18.99
CA ALA A 144 14.20 -1.64 -19.63
C ALA A 144 15.06 -0.37 -19.50
N LEU A 145 14.46 0.82 -19.60
CA LEU A 145 15.14 2.10 -19.42
C LEU A 145 15.60 2.29 -17.97
N VAL A 146 14.75 1.97 -16.99
CA VAL A 146 15.12 1.97 -15.56
C VAL A 146 16.28 1.03 -15.28
N ASN A 147 16.21 -0.20 -15.78
CA ASN A 147 17.30 -1.18 -15.60
C ASN A 147 18.62 -0.69 -16.21
N ALA A 148 18.58 0.06 -17.32
CA ALA A 148 19.76 0.64 -17.93
C ALA A 148 20.38 1.75 -17.06
N ILE A 149 19.57 2.56 -16.38
CA ILE A 149 20.02 3.57 -15.41
C ILE A 149 20.61 2.90 -14.18
N ASP A 150 19.92 1.91 -13.62
CA ASP A 150 20.37 1.13 -12.46
C ASP A 150 21.66 0.33 -12.74
N ALA A 151 21.90 -0.07 -13.99
CA ALA A 151 23.17 -0.69 -14.36
C ALA A 151 24.36 0.29 -14.29
N LYS A 152 24.10 1.59 -14.43
CA LYS A 152 25.11 2.66 -14.37
C LYS A 152 25.32 3.17 -12.93
N ASP A 153 24.27 3.17 -12.12
CA ASP A 153 24.29 3.54 -10.70
C ASP A 153 24.16 2.28 -9.83
N LYS A 154 25.30 1.81 -9.32
CA LYS A 154 25.36 0.55 -8.54
C LYS A 154 24.52 0.59 -7.26
N TYR A 155 24.09 1.77 -6.81
CA TYR A 155 23.46 1.98 -5.51
C TYR A 155 21.94 2.21 -5.58
N THR A 156 21.35 2.32 -6.79
CA THR A 156 19.90 2.55 -6.96
C THR A 156 19.15 1.32 -7.45
N ARG A 157 19.73 0.11 -7.46
CA ARG A 157 19.05 -1.06 -8.04
C ARG A 157 17.64 -1.27 -7.45
N GLY A 158 16.62 -1.17 -8.31
CA GLY A 158 15.21 -1.32 -7.94
C GLY A 158 14.61 -0.14 -7.17
N HIS A 159 15.34 0.96 -6.99
CA HIS A 159 14.92 2.20 -6.33
C HIS A 159 13.71 2.80 -7.03
N SER A 160 13.82 3.09 -8.33
CA SER A 160 12.73 3.73 -9.08
C SER A 160 11.46 2.90 -9.07
N SER A 161 11.58 1.57 -9.08
CA SER A 161 10.44 0.66 -8.96
C SER A 161 9.75 0.74 -7.59
N ARG A 162 10.51 0.85 -6.49
CA ARG A 162 9.94 1.01 -5.14
C ARG A 162 9.31 2.39 -4.97
N VAL A 163 9.98 3.45 -5.43
CA VAL A 163 9.43 4.82 -5.44
C VAL A 163 8.13 4.88 -6.23
N ALA A 164 8.05 4.21 -7.39
CA ALA A 164 6.83 4.14 -8.19
C ALA A 164 5.68 3.44 -7.47
N GLU A 165 5.95 2.32 -6.80
CA GLU A 165 4.96 1.59 -6.02
C GLU A 165 4.45 2.42 -4.83
N TYR A 166 5.34 3.09 -4.09
CA TYR A 166 4.93 3.99 -3.00
C TYR A 166 4.11 5.16 -3.54
N SER A 167 4.55 5.80 -4.62
CA SER A 167 3.85 6.93 -5.23
C SER A 167 2.45 6.55 -5.70
N ARG A 168 2.29 5.36 -6.31
CA ARG A 168 0.99 4.81 -6.71
C ARG A 168 0.07 4.62 -5.51
N ARG A 169 0.57 4.03 -4.42
CA ARG A 169 -0.22 3.82 -3.19
C ARG A 169 -0.66 5.15 -2.57
N LEU A 170 0.22 6.14 -2.55
CA LEU A 170 -0.14 7.49 -2.08
C LEU A 170 -1.22 8.12 -2.95
N ALA A 171 -1.12 7.98 -4.28
CA ALA A 171 -2.14 8.43 -5.22
C ALA A 171 -3.50 7.76 -4.98
N GLU A 172 -3.52 6.43 -4.81
CA GLU A 172 -4.72 5.65 -4.48
C GLU A 172 -5.34 6.08 -3.15
N MET A 173 -4.52 6.29 -2.11
CA MET A 173 -4.96 6.77 -0.79
C MET A 173 -5.51 8.20 -0.85
N ASN A 174 -5.06 9.01 -1.81
CA ASN A 174 -5.59 10.34 -2.07
C ASN A 174 -6.90 10.32 -2.89
N GLY A 175 -7.45 9.15 -3.21
CA GLY A 175 -8.71 9.00 -3.93
C GLY A 175 -8.61 9.19 -5.45
N LYS A 176 -7.41 9.10 -6.02
CA LYS A 176 -7.20 9.16 -7.48
C LYS A 176 -7.78 7.93 -8.17
N ASN A 177 -8.23 8.12 -9.41
CA ASN A 177 -8.72 7.00 -10.22
C ASN A 177 -7.56 6.17 -10.80
N PRO A 178 -7.80 4.94 -11.32
CA PRO A 178 -6.74 4.07 -11.79
C PRO A 178 -5.81 4.67 -12.85
N GLU A 179 -6.34 5.50 -13.76
CA GLU A 179 -5.55 6.16 -14.80
C GLU A 179 -4.60 7.20 -14.19
N GLU A 180 -5.09 8.04 -13.28
CA GLU A 180 -4.26 9.02 -12.55
C GLU A 180 -3.19 8.34 -11.67
N CYS A 181 -3.51 7.18 -11.09
CA CYS A 181 -2.53 6.39 -10.33
C CYS A 181 -1.42 5.85 -11.23
N ASP A 182 -1.76 5.41 -12.46
CA ASP A 182 -0.78 4.96 -13.45
C ASP A 182 0.09 6.14 -13.93
N GLU A 183 -0.47 7.35 -14.12
CA GLU A 183 0.31 8.55 -14.46
C GLU A 183 1.38 8.85 -13.40
N VAL A 184 1.00 8.81 -12.12
CA VAL A 184 1.92 8.99 -10.98
C VAL A 184 2.97 7.87 -10.97
N TYR A 185 2.55 6.62 -11.18
CA TYR A 185 3.43 5.45 -11.19
C TYR A 185 4.54 5.59 -12.25
N TYR A 186 4.21 5.86 -13.52
CA TYR A 186 5.24 5.95 -14.56
C TYR A 186 6.10 7.20 -14.45
N SER A 187 5.53 8.32 -13.95
CA SER A 187 6.31 9.53 -13.64
C SER A 187 7.36 9.25 -12.57
N ALA A 188 6.96 8.53 -11.52
CA ALA A 188 7.85 8.09 -10.46
C ALA A 188 8.87 7.06 -10.94
N LEU A 189 8.47 6.13 -11.82
CA LEU A 189 9.37 5.12 -12.36
C LEU A 189 10.52 5.74 -13.19
N LEU A 190 10.24 6.84 -13.89
CA LEU A 190 11.18 7.50 -14.79
C LEU A 190 11.77 8.81 -14.24
N HIS A 191 11.48 9.18 -12.98
CA HIS A 191 11.88 10.48 -12.40
C HIS A 191 13.39 10.74 -12.52
N ASP A 192 14.18 9.68 -12.40
CA ASP A 192 15.63 9.70 -12.33
C ASP A 192 16.35 9.49 -13.68
N VAL A 193 15.63 9.43 -14.80
CA VAL A 193 16.22 9.12 -16.13
C VAL A 193 17.36 10.05 -16.54
N GLY A 194 17.34 11.29 -16.05
CA GLY A 194 18.40 12.26 -16.30
C GLY A 194 19.76 11.90 -15.72
N LYS A 195 19.84 10.95 -14.75
CA LYS A 195 21.12 10.45 -14.22
C LYS A 195 22.00 9.80 -15.29
N ILE A 196 21.43 9.44 -16.44
CA ILE A 196 22.21 9.04 -17.63
C ILE A 196 23.20 10.12 -18.09
N GLY A 197 22.91 11.40 -17.85
CA GLY A 197 23.79 12.53 -18.16
C GLY A 197 24.90 12.78 -17.13
N VAL A 198 24.83 12.18 -15.93
CA VAL A 198 25.80 12.41 -14.86
C VAL A 198 27.05 11.54 -15.05
N PRO A 199 28.28 12.08 -14.95
CA PRO A 199 29.51 11.29 -15.09
C PRO A 199 29.62 10.15 -14.07
N SER A 200 30.10 8.98 -14.50
CA SER A 200 30.23 7.81 -13.63
C SER A 200 31.15 8.02 -12.43
N SER A 201 32.15 8.90 -12.55
CA SER A 201 33.07 9.28 -11.46
C SER A 201 32.40 10.09 -10.35
N ILE A 202 31.31 10.78 -10.65
CA ILE A 202 30.53 11.57 -9.69
C ILE A 202 29.44 10.68 -9.07
N ILE A 203 28.63 10.01 -9.89
CA ILE A 203 27.48 9.22 -9.41
C ILE A 203 27.88 8.02 -8.54
N ASN A 204 29.06 7.42 -8.79
CA ASN A 204 29.56 6.26 -8.02
C ASN A 204 30.61 6.64 -6.95
N LYS A 205 30.71 7.92 -6.56
CA LYS A 205 31.68 8.36 -5.56
C LYS A 205 31.32 7.79 -4.18
N SER A 206 32.30 7.22 -3.47
CA SER A 206 32.11 6.61 -2.14
C SER A 206 32.15 7.61 -0.97
N GLY A 207 32.37 8.90 -1.25
CA GLY A 207 32.44 9.97 -0.25
C GLY A 207 31.55 11.14 -0.62
N LYS A 208 31.51 12.17 0.25
CA LYS A 208 30.72 13.38 0.01
C LYS A 208 31.11 14.03 -1.32
N LEU A 209 30.09 14.48 -2.06
CA LEU A 209 30.28 15.30 -3.25
C LEU A 209 30.83 16.68 -2.85
N THR A 210 31.70 17.23 -3.69
CA THR A 210 32.06 18.66 -3.61
C THR A 210 30.87 19.50 -4.06
N SER A 211 30.87 20.80 -3.74
CA SER A 211 29.81 21.70 -4.19
C SER A 211 29.67 21.69 -5.72
N ASP A 212 30.78 21.70 -6.46
CA ASP A 212 30.76 21.66 -7.93
C ASP A 212 30.21 20.34 -8.47
N GLU A 213 30.58 19.21 -7.86
CA GLU A 213 30.06 17.90 -8.22
C GLU A 213 28.55 17.80 -7.94
N TYR A 214 28.08 18.42 -6.85
CA TYR A 214 26.68 18.45 -6.48
C TYR A 214 25.84 19.27 -7.47
N GLU A 215 26.35 20.41 -7.95
CA GLU A 215 25.69 21.19 -9.02
C GLU A 215 25.55 20.40 -10.33
N VAL A 216 26.52 19.54 -10.66
CA VAL A 216 26.39 18.63 -11.81
C VAL A 216 25.26 17.61 -11.59
N VAL A 217 25.13 17.06 -10.38
CA VAL A 217 24.04 16.14 -10.05
C VAL A 217 22.68 16.84 -10.10
N LYS A 218 22.56 18.08 -9.61
CA LYS A 218 21.30 18.87 -9.65
C LYS A 218 20.77 19.12 -11.06
N GLN A 219 21.55 18.90 -12.10
CA GLN A 219 21.10 19.06 -13.48
C GLN A 219 20.22 17.88 -13.96
N HIS A 220 20.26 16.73 -13.29
CA HIS A 220 19.53 15.54 -13.75
C HIS A 220 18.00 15.71 -13.87
N PRO A 221 17.28 16.51 -13.06
CA PRO A 221 15.84 16.71 -13.25
C PRO A 221 15.56 17.38 -14.59
N VAL A 222 16.34 18.41 -14.93
CA VAL A 222 16.23 19.15 -16.19
C VAL A 222 16.59 18.26 -17.38
N THR A 223 17.69 17.50 -17.29
CA THR A 223 18.07 16.54 -18.34
C THR A 223 17.01 15.44 -18.50
N GLY A 224 16.45 14.95 -17.40
CA GLY A 224 15.41 13.93 -17.41
C GLY A 224 14.14 14.43 -18.10
N ALA A 225 13.69 15.64 -17.76
CA ALA A 225 12.58 16.30 -18.41
C ALA A 225 12.80 16.44 -19.93
N GLN A 226 13.97 16.91 -20.36
CA GLN A 226 14.31 17.06 -21.79
C GLN A 226 14.27 15.73 -22.56
N ILE A 227 14.64 14.62 -21.91
CA ILE A 227 14.56 13.28 -22.50
C ILE A 227 13.09 12.85 -22.64
N LEU A 228 12.30 13.03 -21.58
CA LEU A 228 10.91 12.56 -21.51
C LEU A 228 9.93 13.45 -22.29
N GLU A 229 10.22 14.74 -22.48
CA GLU A 229 9.45 15.66 -23.33
C GLU A 229 9.36 15.20 -24.80
N LYS A 230 10.17 14.22 -25.23
CA LYS A 230 10.05 13.60 -26.56
C LYS A 230 8.93 12.57 -26.67
N ILE A 231 8.29 12.24 -25.56
CA ILE A 231 7.18 11.30 -25.48
C ILE A 231 5.88 12.13 -25.40
N ASP A 232 5.43 12.63 -26.54
CA ASP A 232 4.30 13.56 -26.64
C ASP A 232 2.98 12.96 -26.13
N GLU A 233 2.81 11.63 -26.22
CA GLU A 233 1.64 10.91 -25.74
C GLU A 233 1.52 10.87 -24.21
N TYR A 234 2.61 11.10 -23.47
CA TYR A 234 2.67 10.99 -22.01
C TYR A 234 3.37 12.22 -21.39
N PRO A 235 2.78 13.42 -21.51
CA PRO A 235 3.43 14.68 -21.10
C PRO A 235 3.72 14.74 -19.59
N TYR A 236 2.97 14.01 -18.77
CA TYR A 236 3.14 13.94 -17.32
C TYR A 236 4.50 13.36 -16.89
N LEU A 237 5.14 12.53 -17.72
CA LEU A 237 6.43 11.91 -17.41
C LEU A 237 7.53 12.96 -17.17
N SER A 238 7.55 13.99 -18.02
CA SER A 238 8.50 15.10 -17.91
C SER A 238 8.32 15.89 -16.61
N ILE A 239 7.07 16.01 -16.13
CA ILE A 239 6.73 16.76 -14.91
C ILE A 239 7.33 16.09 -13.68
N GLY A 240 7.17 14.77 -13.54
CA GLY A 240 7.75 14.01 -12.44
C GLY A 240 9.27 14.11 -12.42
N ALA A 241 9.91 13.96 -13.58
CA ALA A 241 11.36 14.09 -13.68
C ALA A 241 11.86 15.51 -13.38
N HIS A 242 11.15 16.56 -13.81
CA HIS A 242 11.64 17.93 -13.65
C HIS A 242 11.57 18.45 -12.21
N TYR A 243 10.48 18.14 -11.49
CA TYR A 243 10.14 18.83 -10.24
C TYR A 243 10.23 17.98 -8.98
N HIS A 244 10.59 16.69 -9.04
CA HIS A 244 10.58 15.81 -7.85
C HIS A 244 11.57 16.24 -6.73
N HIS A 245 12.54 17.10 -7.04
CA HIS A 245 13.46 17.71 -6.06
C HIS A 245 13.08 19.13 -5.64
N GLU A 246 11.93 19.64 -6.07
CA GLU A 246 11.37 20.84 -5.47
C GLU A 246 10.93 20.56 -4.04
N HIS A 247 11.16 21.53 -3.15
CA HIS A 247 10.76 21.44 -1.75
C HIS A 247 9.55 22.34 -1.51
N TYR A 248 8.61 21.90 -0.69
CA TYR A 248 7.36 22.61 -0.43
C TYR A 248 7.52 24.06 0.04
N ASP A 249 8.63 24.39 0.72
CA ASP A 249 8.98 25.74 1.18
C ASP A 249 9.66 26.64 0.14
N GLY A 250 10.05 26.08 -1.01
CA GLY A 250 10.78 26.75 -2.10
C GLY A 250 12.32 26.65 -2.02
N SER A 251 12.86 25.85 -1.09
CA SER A 251 14.32 25.64 -0.96
C SER A 251 14.92 24.60 -1.92
N GLY A 252 14.06 23.93 -2.70
CA GLY A 252 14.43 22.87 -3.63
C GLY A 252 14.99 23.37 -4.97
N TYR A 253 15.06 22.48 -5.95
CA TYR A 253 15.59 22.75 -7.29
C TYR A 253 14.79 21.93 -8.33
N PRO A 254 14.80 22.31 -9.62
CA PRO A 254 15.63 23.32 -10.28
C PRO A 254 15.12 24.78 -10.28
N GLU A 255 13.82 25.02 -10.07
CA GLU A 255 13.20 26.34 -10.20
C GLU A 255 12.91 27.02 -8.84
N GLY A 256 12.89 26.26 -7.75
CA GLY A 256 12.59 26.79 -6.41
C GLY A 256 11.10 27.10 -6.23
N LEU A 257 10.24 26.28 -6.82
CA LEU A 257 8.78 26.42 -6.75
C LEU A 257 8.28 26.21 -5.33
N LYS A 258 7.22 26.94 -4.93
CA LYS A 258 6.70 26.88 -3.57
C LYS A 258 5.28 26.34 -3.50
N SER A 259 5.06 25.46 -2.52
CA SER A 259 3.74 24.92 -2.16
C SER A 259 2.96 24.37 -3.38
N ASN A 260 1.83 24.97 -3.73
CA ASN A 260 0.97 24.51 -4.83
C ASN A 260 1.48 24.90 -6.23
N GLU A 261 2.57 25.65 -6.35
CA GLU A 261 3.25 25.88 -7.63
C GLU A 261 3.94 24.59 -8.10
N ILE A 262 4.34 23.72 -7.15
CA ILE A 262 4.91 22.42 -7.45
C ILE A 262 3.80 21.49 -7.95
N PRO A 263 3.95 20.87 -9.13
CA PRO A 263 2.96 19.92 -9.64
C PRO A 263 2.67 18.79 -8.65
N GLU A 264 1.41 18.41 -8.51
CA GLU A 264 0.97 17.35 -7.58
C GLU A 264 1.76 16.04 -7.74
N ILE A 265 1.97 15.58 -8.98
CA ILE A 265 2.76 14.36 -9.26
C ILE A 265 4.15 14.44 -8.63
N ALA A 266 4.83 15.59 -8.73
CA ALA A 266 6.15 15.78 -8.16
C ALA A 266 6.14 15.83 -6.63
N ARG A 267 5.10 16.45 -6.02
CA ARG A 267 4.94 16.45 -4.55
C ARG A 267 4.71 15.05 -3.98
N ILE A 268 4.00 14.18 -4.70
CA ILE A 268 3.83 12.76 -4.35
C ILE A 268 5.16 12.00 -4.48
N ILE A 269 5.87 12.19 -5.61
CA ILE A 269 7.15 11.51 -5.86
C ILE A 269 8.20 11.91 -4.82
N SER A 270 8.27 13.20 -4.47
CA SER A 270 9.28 13.74 -3.54
C SER A 270 9.28 13.03 -2.19
N VAL A 271 8.09 12.82 -1.60
CA VAL A 271 7.99 12.11 -0.32
C VAL A 271 8.29 10.61 -0.47
N ALA A 272 7.89 9.99 -1.58
CA ALA A 272 8.17 8.58 -1.87
C ALA A 272 9.66 8.31 -2.11
N ASP A 273 10.32 9.18 -2.85
CA ASP A 273 11.76 9.15 -3.11
C ASP A 273 12.56 9.32 -1.82
N ALA A 274 12.21 10.32 -1.01
CA ALA A 274 12.86 10.54 0.28
C ALA A 274 12.72 9.33 1.21
N TYR A 275 11.54 8.72 1.28
CA TYR A 275 11.31 7.50 2.05
C TYR A 275 12.20 6.34 1.56
N ASP A 276 12.23 6.06 0.26
CA ASP A 276 13.06 4.98 -0.27
C ASP A 276 14.56 5.27 -0.10
N ALA A 277 14.97 6.52 -0.31
CA ALA A 277 16.35 6.96 -0.13
C ALA A 277 16.81 6.84 1.32
N MET A 278 15.93 7.06 2.29
CA MET A 278 16.23 6.86 3.70
C MET A 278 16.24 5.39 4.09
N THR A 279 15.31 4.57 3.58
CA THR A 279 15.16 3.16 3.97
C THR A 279 16.02 2.17 3.15
N SER A 280 16.71 2.64 2.11
CA SER A 280 17.60 1.81 1.28
C SER A 280 19.07 2.01 1.60
N THR A 281 19.89 0.98 1.37
CA THR A 281 21.35 1.04 1.52
C THR A 281 21.96 1.97 0.47
N ARG A 282 22.83 2.89 0.90
CA ARG A 282 23.59 3.80 0.01
C ARG A 282 25.09 3.56 0.18
N SER A 283 25.90 4.02 -0.77
CA SER A 283 27.36 3.84 -0.76
C SER A 283 28.06 4.38 0.49
N TYR A 284 27.44 5.36 1.14
CA TYR A 284 27.98 6.12 2.28
C TYR A 284 27.18 5.93 3.57
N ARG A 285 26.07 5.17 3.56
CA ARG A 285 25.21 4.99 4.73
C ARG A 285 24.34 3.74 4.63
N ASP A 286 24.22 3.03 5.73
CA ASP A 286 23.22 1.98 5.90
C ASP A 286 21.78 2.54 5.91
N PRO A 287 20.76 1.69 5.66
CA PRO A 287 19.36 2.05 5.81
C PRO A 287 19.08 2.78 7.13
N ILE A 288 18.31 3.86 7.06
CA ILE A 288 17.71 4.45 8.24
C ILE A 288 16.52 3.57 8.66
N PRO A 289 16.40 3.29 9.96
CA PRO A 289 15.25 2.62 10.52
C PRO A 289 13.92 3.32 10.22
N GLN A 290 12.86 2.57 9.91
CA GLN A 290 11.57 3.16 9.52
C GLN A 290 11.00 4.14 10.56
N ASP A 291 11.18 3.87 11.86
CA ASP A 291 10.83 4.81 12.93
C ASP A 291 11.54 6.16 12.77
N LYS A 292 12.86 6.12 12.51
CA LYS A 292 13.64 7.33 12.27
C LYS A 292 13.23 8.02 10.97
N VAL A 293 12.90 7.26 9.93
CA VAL A 293 12.34 7.82 8.68
C VAL A 293 11.00 8.50 8.92
N ARG A 294 10.13 7.91 9.74
CA ARG A 294 8.85 8.51 10.16
C ARG A 294 9.09 9.85 10.85
N GLU A 295 10.02 9.91 11.80
CA GLU A 295 10.42 11.14 12.50
C GLU A 295 10.89 12.22 11.51
N GLU A 296 11.76 11.88 10.56
CA GLU A 296 12.23 12.80 9.52
C GLU A 296 11.10 13.31 8.61
N ILE A 297 10.12 12.46 8.25
CA ILE A 297 8.97 12.88 7.45
C ILE A 297 8.06 13.83 8.23
N VAL A 298 7.85 13.59 9.52
CA VAL A 298 7.12 14.53 10.40
C VAL A 298 7.83 15.88 10.44
N MET A 299 9.15 15.90 10.66
CA MET A 299 9.94 17.15 10.69
C MET A 299 10.00 17.86 9.34
N GLY A 300 9.96 17.10 8.23
CA GLY A 300 9.98 17.62 6.86
C GLY A 300 8.61 18.09 6.34
N ALA A 301 7.51 17.82 7.05
CA ALA A 301 6.17 18.21 6.63
C ALA A 301 6.01 19.74 6.62
N GLY A 302 5.59 20.31 5.49
CA GLY A 302 5.45 21.75 5.30
C GLY A 302 6.76 22.48 4.96
N THR A 303 7.90 21.79 5.02
CA THR A 303 9.21 22.31 4.58
C THR A 303 9.65 21.59 3.31
N GLN A 304 10.24 20.40 3.43
CA GLN A 304 10.62 19.58 2.30
C GLN A 304 9.39 18.99 1.60
N PHE A 305 8.44 18.48 2.37
CA PHE A 305 7.30 17.72 1.85
C PHE A 305 6.01 18.51 1.94
N ASP A 306 5.11 18.26 0.98
CA ASP A 306 3.73 18.68 1.11
C ASP A 306 3.09 18.01 2.35
N PRO A 307 2.48 18.77 3.28
CA PRO A 307 1.82 18.21 4.45
C PRO A 307 0.79 17.12 4.12
N ASP A 308 0.06 17.24 3.01
CA ASP A 308 -0.97 16.27 2.65
C ASP A 308 -0.38 14.92 2.23
N TYR A 309 0.69 14.91 1.43
CA TYR A 309 1.35 13.67 1.00
C TYR A 309 2.29 13.11 2.07
N ALA A 310 2.94 13.97 2.87
CA ALA A 310 3.67 13.56 4.06
C ALA A 310 2.76 12.79 5.02
N ARG A 311 1.55 13.30 5.27
CA ARG A 311 0.53 12.63 6.08
C ARG A 311 0.15 11.25 5.52
N LEU A 312 -0.07 11.14 4.21
CA LEU A 312 -0.41 9.85 3.59
C LEU A 312 0.76 8.86 3.69
N MET A 313 2.00 9.32 3.55
CA MET A 313 3.18 8.49 3.74
C MET A 313 3.33 8.04 5.19
N LEU A 314 3.12 8.92 6.18
CA LEU A 314 3.10 8.55 7.60
C LEU A 314 2.03 7.49 7.88
N LEU A 315 0.83 7.64 7.31
CA LEU A 315 -0.22 6.63 7.43
C LEU A 315 0.17 5.30 6.77
N LEU A 316 0.88 5.33 5.63
CA LEU A 316 1.39 4.14 4.97
C LEU A 316 2.47 3.43 5.82
N ILE A 317 3.36 4.21 6.44
CA ILE A 317 4.36 3.72 7.40
C ILE A 317 3.71 3.10 8.62
N ASP A 318 2.76 3.80 9.24
CA ASP A 318 2.05 3.34 10.46
C ASP A 318 1.23 2.07 10.20
N LYS A 319 0.73 1.88 8.97
CA LYS A 319 0.03 0.66 8.54
C LYS A 319 0.96 -0.51 8.23
N ASP A 320 2.25 -0.27 7.99
CA ASP A 320 3.22 -1.34 7.69
C ASP A 320 3.73 -2.00 8.98
N THR A 321 2.81 -2.45 9.83
CA THR A 321 3.13 -3.11 11.11
C THR A 321 3.93 -4.41 10.93
N ASP A 322 3.85 -5.02 9.75
CA ASP A 322 4.59 -6.22 9.35
C ASP A 322 5.91 -5.92 8.61
N TYR A 323 6.22 -4.64 8.38
CA TYR A 323 7.42 -4.17 7.68
C TYR A 323 7.61 -4.83 6.30
N LYS A 324 6.51 -5.09 5.60
CA LYS A 324 6.47 -5.66 4.24
C LYS A 324 7.19 -4.75 3.25
N MET A 325 7.25 -3.44 3.50
CA MET A 325 8.00 -2.51 2.66
C MET A 325 9.52 -2.73 2.74
N LYS A 326 10.05 -3.24 3.88
CA LYS A 326 11.47 -3.56 4.07
C LYS A 326 11.84 -4.96 3.55
N GLU A 327 10.93 -5.94 3.62
CA GLU A 327 11.19 -7.33 3.18
C GLU A 327 11.53 -7.45 1.67
N LEU A 328 11.02 -6.52 0.85
CA LEU A 328 11.32 -6.45 -0.58
C LEU A 328 12.80 -6.09 -0.90
N SER A 329 13.52 -5.44 0.01
CA SER A 329 14.94 -5.07 -0.20
C SER A 329 15.90 -6.21 0.17
N VAL A 330 15.57 -7.02 1.20
CA VAL A 330 16.41 -8.15 1.65
C VAL A 330 16.41 -9.31 0.66
N LYS A 331 15.27 -9.62 0.02
CA LYS A 331 15.19 -10.67 -1.02
C LYS A 331 16.14 -10.44 -2.20
N ASN A 332 16.51 -9.19 -2.48
CA ASN A 332 17.39 -8.83 -3.59
C ASN A 332 18.87 -8.70 -3.18
N GLY A 333 19.19 -8.79 -1.88
CA GLY A 333 20.55 -8.61 -1.33
C GLY A 333 21.34 -9.90 -1.15
N LEU A 334 20.70 -11.06 -1.23
CA LEU A 334 21.36 -12.36 -1.19
C LEU A 334 21.70 -12.77 -2.63
N ASN A 335 22.84 -12.29 -3.13
CA ASN A 335 23.40 -12.81 -4.39
C ASN A 335 23.70 -14.32 -4.23
N ASP A 336 23.49 -15.05 -5.33
CA ASP A 336 23.56 -16.49 -5.57
C ASP A 336 24.89 -17.23 -5.22
N GLU A 337 25.76 -16.74 -4.32
CA GLU A 337 27.09 -17.34 -4.08
C GLU A 337 27.53 -17.63 -2.62
N ASN A 338 26.74 -17.36 -1.57
CA ASN A 338 27.33 -17.18 -0.23
C ASN A 338 27.17 -18.35 0.77
N SER A 339 28.26 -19.07 1.03
CA SER A 339 28.49 -19.74 2.32
C SER A 339 29.14 -18.76 3.31
N ILE A 340 28.75 -18.82 4.58
CA ILE A 340 29.42 -18.11 5.68
C ILE A 340 30.20 -19.10 6.53
N ILE A 341 31.42 -18.73 6.92
CA ILE A 341 32.30 -19.55 7.78
C ILE A 341 32.47 -18.82 9.10
N ILE A 342 32.19 -19.51 10.20
CA ILE A 342 32.16 -18.95 11.54
C ILE A 342 33.11 -19.77 12.41
N ASN A 343 34.26 -19.19 12.72
CA ASN A 343 35.29 -19.86 13.52
C ASN A 343 35.03 -19.70 15.01
N GLU A 344 34.81 -18.46 15.45
CA GLU A 344 34.53 -18.11 16.84
C GLU A 344 33.07 -17.67 16.99
N PHE A 345 32.48 -17.95 18.14
CA PHE A 345 31.09 -17.56 18.42
C PHE A 345 30.87 -16.06 18.20
N ARG A 346 29.83 -15.71 17.41
CA ARG A 346 29.46 -14.34 17.04
C ARG A 346 30.49 -13.56 16.21
N SER A 347 31.57 -14.20 15.74
CA SER A 347 32.51 -13.55 14.81
C SER A 347 31.83 -13.08 13.52
N VAL A 348 30.79 -13.79 13.10
CA VAL A 348 29.89 -13.40 12.01
C VAL A 348 28.46 -13.75 12.43
N VAL A 349 27.53 -12.83 12.17
CA VAL A 349 26.08 -13.06 12.30
C VAL A 349 25.43 -12.62 10.99
N THR A 350 24.51 -13.41 10.46
CA THR A 350 23.75 -13.02 9.26
C THR A 350 22.90 -11.77 9.54
N PRO A 351 22.50 -11.02 8.50
CA PRO A 351 21.34 -10.14 8.61
C PRO A 351 20.14 -10.88 9.21
N GLY A 352 19.36 -10.18 10.02
CA GLY A 352 18.23 -10.72 10.74
C GLY A 352 17.07 -11.07 9.82
N LEU A 353 16.56 -12.30 9.94
CA LEU A 353 15.29 -12.71 9.37
C LEU A 353 14.14 -12.19 10.23
N LEU A 354 13.28 -11.34 9.68
CA LEU A 354 12.10 -10.84 10.40
C LEU A 354 11.06 -11.95 10.59
N VAL A 355 10.68 -12.20 11.84
CA VAL A 355 9.63 -13.14 12.22
C VAL A 355 8.36 -12.37 12.56
N ASN A 356 7.29 -12.61 11.80
CA ASN A 356 5.98 -11.99 11.98
C ASN A 356 4.87 -13.05 12.05
N SER A 357 3.61 -12.66 11.87
CA SER A 357 2.46 -13.57 11.97
C SER A 357 2.30 -14.52 10.79
N TYR A 358 3.17 -14.44 9.77
CA TYR A 358 3.23 -15.36 8.65
C TYR A 358 4.34 -16.37 8.88
N MET A 359 4.02 -17.65 8.75
CA MET A 359 4.99 -18.72 8.91
C MET A 359 6.11 -18.55 7.89
N THR A 360 7.34 -18.44 8.39
CA THR A 360 8.54 -18.30 7.57
C THR A 360 9.39 -19.55 7.74
N THR A 361 9.74 -20.18 6.62
CA THR A 361 10.59 -21.36 6.57
C THR A 361 11.93 -21.02 5.92
N VAL A 362 13.01 -21.39 6.59
CA VAL A 362 14.37 -21.29 6.07
C VAL A 362 14.97 -22.68 5.96
N ARG A 363 15.48 -23.02 4.79
CA ARG A 363 16.31 -24.22 4.58
C ARG A 363 17.76 -23.80 4.45
N MET A 364 18.66 -24.56 5.04
CA MET A 364 20.09 -24.30 4.99
C MET A 364 20.91 -25.57 5.18
N MET A 365 22.14 -25.53 4.72
CA MET A 365 23.16 -26.55 4.99
C MET A 365 24.09 -26.07 6.09
N ILE A 366 24.32 -26.93 7.08
CA ILE A 366 25.33 -26.71 8.13
C ILE A 366 26.49 -27.66 7.91
N GLY A 367 27.71 -27.12 7.87
CA GLY A 367 28.96 -27.85 7.82
C GLY A 367 29.90 -27.45 8.95
N SER A 368 31.07 -28.09 9.02
CA SER A 368 32.18 -27.64 9.87
C SER A 368 32.90 -26.45 9.20
N ALA A 369 33.47 -25.55 10.00
CA ALA A 369 34.30 -24.46 9.49
C ALA A 369 35.66 -24.96 8.97
N ASP A 370 36.19 -26.03 9.56
CA ASP A 370 37.42 -26.69 9.13
C ASP A 370 37.30 -28.21 9.32
N GLU A 371 37.04 -28.92 8.22
CA GLU A 371 36.93 -30.38 8.19
C GLU A 371 38.19 -31.11 8.69
N ALA A 372 39.37 -30.46 8.65
CA ALA A 372 40.63 -31.07 9.09
C ALA A 372 40.78 -31.09 10.62
N THR A 373 40.10 -30.20 11.34
CA THR A 373 40.18 -30.12 12.81
C THR A 373 39.37 -31.19 13.52
N GLY A 374 38.35 -31.74 12.85
CA GLY A 374 37.41 -32.71 13.44
C GLY A 374 36.52 -32.13 14.55
N VAL A 375 36.51 -30.80 14.72
CA VAL A 375 35.63 -30.12 15.69
C VAL A 375 34.23 -30.06 15.10
N ALA A 376 33.25 -30.47 15.90
CA ALA A 376 31.87 -30.53 15.45
C ALA A 376 31.25 -29.12 15.42
N PRO A 377 30.45 -28.78 14.40
CA PRO A 377 29.83 -27.46 14.30
C PRO A 377 28.78 -27.24 15.39
N GLU A 378 28.76 -26.04 15.97
CA GLU A 378 27.75 -25.60 16.94
C GLU A 378 26.93 -24.42 16.38
N PRO A 379 25.97 -24.66 15.47
CA PRO A 379 25.13 -23.60 14.93
C PRO A 379 24.17 -23.03 15.98
N CYS A 380 23.93 -21.72 15.90
CA CYS A 380 23.15 -20.96 16.87
C CYS A 380 22.35 -19.85 16.18
N MET A 381 21.20 -19.52 16.74
CA MET A 381 20.39 -18.37 16.38
C MET A 381 20.43 -17.35 17.51
N ILE A 382 20.60 -16.08 17.14
CA ILE A 382 20.40 -14.95 18.04
C ILE A 382 19.01 -14.39 17.74
N LEU A 383 18.19 -14.29 18.78
CA LEU A 383 16.92 -13.59 18.73
C LEU A 383 17.11 -12.17 19.22
N PHE A 384 16.82 -11.20 18.38
CA PHE A 384 17.06 -9.80 18.72
C PHE A 384 16.03 -8.84 18.11
N ASP A 385 16.00 -7.65 18.69
CA ASP A 385 15.38 -6.45 18.16
C ASP A 385 16.50 -5.51 17.75
N SER A 386 16.39 -4.94 16.56
CA SER A 386 17.11 -3.73 16.23
C SER A 386 16.37 -2.99 15.15
N LEU A 387 16.64 -1.71 15.10
CA LEU A 387 16.02 -0.84 14.13
C LEU A 387 16.43 -1.15 12.67
N ASP A 388 17.63 -1.72 12.46
CA ASP A 388 18.15 -2.08 11.13
C ASP A 388 18.04 -3.57 10.80
N GLY A 389 17.74 -4.44 11.77
CA GLY A 389 17.73 -5.88 11.60
C GLY A 389 19.14 -6.51 11.59
N ILE A 390 20.13 -5.81 12.12
CA ILE A 390 21.52 -6.29 12.28
C ILE A 390 21.88 -6.36 13.78
N THR A 391 22.81 -7.25 14.13
CA THR A 391 23.36 -7.34 15.50
C THR A 391 24.46 -6.34 15.75
N HIS A 392 24.44 -5.68 16.91
CA HIS A 392 25.40 -4.64 17.28
C HIS A 392 26.12 -4.98 18.58
N SER A 393 27.43 -4.71 18.64
CA SER A 393 28.27 -4.90 19.82
C SER A 393 28.85 -3.59 20.39
N ASP A 394 28.85 -2.50 19.62
CA ASP A 394 29.30 -1.18 20.06
C ASP A 394 28.21 -0.45 20.86
N GLU A 395 28.55 0.19 21.99
CA GLU A 395 27.59 0.84 22.88
C GLU A 395 26.80 1.98 22.22
N ASN A 396 27.42 2.75 21.31
CA ASN A 396 26.73 3.84 20.64
C ASN A 396 25.74 3.29 19.61
N GLU A 397 26.15 2.33 18.79
CA GLU A 397 25.24 1.67 17.85
C GLU A 397 24.11 0.94 18.58
N ILE A 398 24.39 0.27 19.72
CA ILE A 398 23.35 -0.36 20.53
C ILE A 398 22.29 0.66 20.97
N ARG A 399 22.71 1.83 21.45
CA ARG A 399 21.80 2.89 21.86
C ARG A 399 21.03 3.47 20.68
N ASP A 400 21.73 3.81 19.60
CA ASP A 400 21.18 4.57 18.48
C ASP A 400 20.29 3.68 17.58
N ARG A 401 20.60 2.38 17.47
CA ARG A 401 19.80 1.35 16.78
C ARG A 401 18.81 0.64 17.69
N LEU A 402 18.78 1.01 18.97
CA LEU A 402 17.93 0.40 20.00
C LEU A 402 18.05 -1.14 19.98
N TYR A 403 19.29 -1.63 19.87
CA TYR A 403 19.59 -3.07 19.84
C TYR A 403 19.21 -3.71 21.18
N PHE A 404 18.52 -4.84 21.11
CA PHE A 404 18.12 -5.61 22.29
C PHE A 404 18.07 -7.09 21.98
N GLU A 405 18.71 -7.93 22.80
CA GLU A 405 18.72 -9.38 22.61
C GLU A 405 17.68 -10.07 23.49
N TYR A 406 16.82 -10.87 22.87
CA TYR A 406 15.85 -11.70 23.58
C TYR A 406 16.49 -12.98 24.11
N GLY A 407 17.37 -13.59 23.34
CA GLY A 407 18.03 -14.82 23.74
C GLY A 407 18.72 -15.53 22.59
N GLU A 408 19.31 -16.67 22.90
CA GLU A 408 20.03 -17.52 21.96
C GLU A 408 19.33 -18.89 21.89
N ILE A 409 19.26 -19.46 20.69
CA ILE A 409 18.77 -20.83 20.46
C ILE A 409 19.81 -21.60 19.68
N ARG A 410 20.43 -22.59 20.32
CA ARG A 410 21.27 -23.56 19.62
C ARG A 410 20.39 -24.56 18.88
N PHE A 411 20.89 -25.11 17.77
CA PHE A 411 20.09 -26.03 16.95
C PHE A 411 19.80 -27.36 17.66
N ASP A 412 20.54 -27.65 18.73
CA ASP A 412 20.25 -28.78 19.64
C ASP A 412 19.05 -28.54 20.58
N GLY A 413 18.41 -27.37 20.48
CA GLY A 413 17.28 -26.98 21.31
C GLY A 413 17.67 -26.35 22.65
N ARG A 414 18.97 -26.23 22.97
CA ARG A 414 19.41 -25.49 24.15
C ARG A 414 19.17 -24.00 23.93
N THR A 415 18.59 -23.36 24.93
CA THR A 415 18.27 -21.95 24.89
C THR A 415 19.02 -21.19 25.98
N ARG A 416 19.32 -19.93 25.70
CA ARG A 416 19.80 -18.97 26.69
C ARG A 416 18.86 -17.78 26.68
N THR A 417 18.05 -17.67 27.73
CA THR A 417 17.19 -16.50 27.91
C THR A 417 18.03 -15.30 28.34
N LEU A 418 17.90 -14.20 27.59
CA LEU A 418 18.51 -12.91 27.90
C LEU A 418 17.40 -11.92 28.23
N GLY A 419 16.92 -11.15 27.24
CA GLY A 419 15.84 -10.18 27.39
C GLY A 419 14.42 -10.75 27.20
N ALA A 420 14.26 -11.99 26.74
CA ALA A 420 12.97 -12.67 26.72
C ALA A 420 12.48 -12.91 28.15
N ARG A 421 11.15 -12.87 28.35
CA ARG A 421 10.55 -13.15 29.66
C ARG A 421 10.71 -14.62 30.03
N LYS A 422 10.58 -15.48 29.02
CA LYS A 422 10.71 -16.94 29.18
C LYS A 422 11.01 -17.58 27.84
N MET A 423 11.78 -18.66 27.86
CA MET A 423 11.94 -19.56 26.72
C MET A 423 11.71 -20.99 27.21
N GLU A 424 10.87 -21.75 26.52
CA GLU A 424 10.62 -23.15 26.80
C GLU A 424 10.89 -24.00 25.56
N THR A 425 11.67 -25.06 25.75
CA THR A 425 11.94 -26.04 24.69
C THR A 425 11.07 -27.27 24.92
N GLN A 426 10.32 -27.66 23.90
CA GLN A 426 9.61 -28.93 23.82
C GLN A 426 10.35 -29.82 22.80
N SER A 427 11.01 -30.88 23.27
CA SER A 427 11.70 -31.84 22.41
C SER A 427 10.96 -33.18 22.40
N SER A 428 10.77 -33.77 21.22
CA SER A 428 10.41 -35.19 21.12
C SER A 428 11.69 -36.02 21.22
N ASP A 429 11.94 -36.63 22.38
CA ASP A 429 13.11 -37.47 22.61
C ASP A 429 13.17 -38.64 21.62
N THR A 430 14.25 -38.71 20.83
CA THR A 430 14.82 -40.00 20.44
C THR A 430 16.33 -39.95 20.59
N VAL A 431 16.83 -40.87 21.40
CA VAL A 431 18.22 -41.10 21.78
C VAL A 431 19.18 -41.08 20.57
N SER A 432 20.06 -40.08 20.48
CA SER A 432 21.50 -40.24 20.21
C SER A 432 22.21 -38.87 20.18
N SER A 433 23.45 -38.88 20.63
CA SER A 433 24.35 -37.74 20.90
C SER A 433 24.90 -36.99 19.68
N ASP A 434 24.40 -37.22 18.46
CA ASP A 434 24.97 -36.65 17.23
C ASP A 434 24.17 -35.43 16.76
N ILE A 435 24.07 -34.42 17.63
CA ILE A 435 23.30 -33.19 17.38
C ILE A 435 24.12 -32.16 16.56
N SER A 436 25.40 -32.44 16.32
CA SER A 436 26.37 -31.61 15.61
C SER A 436 26.88 -32.29 14.32
N SER A 437 25.99 -32.94 13.58
CA SER A 437 26.36 -33.56 12.29
C SER A 437 26.11 -32.59 11.14
N ASN A 438 27.06 -32.52 10.21
CA ASN A 438 26.90 -31.81 8.95
C ASN A 438 25.60 -32.27 8.27
N GLY A 439 24.78 -31.35 7.78
CA GLY A 439 23.50 -31.71 7.17
C GLY A 439 22.55 -30.55 6.89
N GLU A 440 21.42 -30.90 6.28
CA GLU A 440 20.33 -29.98 5.99
C GLU A 440 19.50 -29.73 7.26
N TYR A 441 19.20 -28.46 7.51
CA TYR A 441 18.29 -28.01 8.55
C TYR A 441 17.18 -27.17 7.95
N MET A 442 15.98 -27.31 8.51
CA MET A 442 14.83 -26.48 8.21
C MET A 442 14.36 -25.78 9.49
N ILE A 443 14.26 -24.45 9.43
CA ILE A 443 13.80 -23.60 10.53
C ILE A 443 12.44 -23.04 10.15
N GLU A 444 11.43 -23.28 10.98
CA GLU A 444 10.13 -22.61 10.87
C GLU A 444 9.99 -21.60 12.00
N ALA A 445 9.62 -20.36 11.68
CA ALA A 445 9.49 -19.30 12.66
C ALA A 445 8.20 -18.50 12.41
N VAL A 446 7.47 -18.24 13.50
CA VAL A 446 6.28 -17.38 13.51
C VAL A 446 6.16 -16.65 14.84
N ARG A 447 5.68 -15.42 14.81
CA ARG A 447 5.39 -14.60 15.98
C ARG A 447 3.91 -14.23 16.00
N ILE A 448 3.24 -14.53 17.10
CA ILE A 448 1.86 -14.11 17.36
C ILE A 448 1.86 -13.32 18.67
N ARG A 449 1.53 -12.03 18.56
CA ARG A 449 1.52 -11.07 19.69
C ARG A 449 2.87 -11.04 20.43
N ASP A 450 2.88 -11.39 21.71
CA ASP A 450 4.01 -11.41 22.63
C ASP A 450 4.72 -12.78 22.69
N HIS A 451 4.35 -13.72 21.81
CA HIS A 451 4.97 -15.05 21.75
C HIS A 451 5.50 -15.36 20.35
N ALA A 452 6.60 -16.11 20.29
CA ALA A 452 7.11 -16.67 19.06
C ALA A 452 7.34 -18.18 19.19
N LEU A 453 7.13 -18.89 18.08
CA LEU A 453 7.41 -20.30 17.94
C LEU A 453 8.53 -20.44 16.90
N ILE A 454 9.58 -21.16 17.30
CA ILE A 454 10.71 -21.49 16.45
C ILE A 454 10.88 -23.00 16.47
N ARG A 455 10.65 -23.65 15.34
CA ARG A 455 10.83 -25.10 15.17
C ARG A 455 12.09 -25.35 14.36
N ILE A 456 13.02 -26.09 14.95
CA ILE A 456 14.28 -26.51 14.33
C ILE A 456 14.12 -27.97 13.93
N ILE A 457 14.15 -28.25 12.63
CA ILE A 457 13.98 -29.57 12.06
C ILE A 457 15.32 -29.98 11.45
N GLY A 458 16.03 -30.86 12.16
CA GLY A 458 17.24 -31.51 11.66
C GLY A 458 16.94 -32.95 11.21
N LYS A 459 17.99 -33.67 10.83
CA LYS A 459 17.89 -35.04 10.31
C LYS A 459 17.27 -36.06 11.29
N ASN A 460 17.62 -35.96 12.57
CA ASN A 460 17.26 -36.94 13.59
C ASN A 460 16.47 -36.36 14.77
N GLN A 461 16.21 -35.05 14.78
CA GLN A 461 15.57 -34.36 15.89
C GLN A 461 14.74 -33.18 15.39
N THR A 462 13.63 -32.95 16.07
CA THR A 462 12.89 -31.69 16.00
C THR A 462 12.86 -31.07 17.39
N SER A 463 13.25 -29.80 17.46
CA SER A 463 13.21 -29.00 18.68
C SER A 463 12.25 -27.84 18.46
N GLU A 464 11.22 -27.74 19.29
CA GLU A 464 10.31 -26.61 19.30
C GLU A 464 10.66 -25.70 20.46
N VAL A 465 10.89 -24.42 20.17
CA VAL A 465 11.18 -23.40 21.18
C VAL A 465 10.09 -22.36 21.13
N ILE A 466 9.42 -22.17 22.26
CA ILE A 466 8.45 -21.10 22.46
C ILE A 466 9.13 -19.99 23.25
N VAL A 467 9.01 -18.76 22.77
CA VAL A 467 9.64 -17.57 23.33
C VAL A 467 8.56 -16.59 23.75
N ALA A 468 8.46 -16.33 25.05
CA ALA A 468 7.67 -15.22 25.57
C ALA A 468 8.51 -13.96 25.52
N LEU A 469 8.19 -13.08 24.58
CA LEU A 469 8.87 -11.83 24.31
C LEU A 469 8.44 -10.77 25.35
N PRO A 470 9.30 -9.82 25.71
CA PRO A 470 8.90 -8.70 26.57
C PRO A 470 7.81 -7.87 25.89
N ASP A 471 7.11 -7.08 26.71
CA ASP A 471 6.22 -6.02 26.26
C ASP A 471 6.91 -5.12 25.21
N SER A 472 8.22 -4.88 25.34
CA SER A 472 8.97 -3.94 24.49
C SER A 472 9.37 -4.43 23.11
N THR A 473 8.78 -5.52 22.66
CA THR A 473 9.22 -6.22 21.47
C THR A 473 8.63 -5.55 20.23
N ARG A 474 9.44 -4.74 19.55
CA ARG A 474 9.05 -4.16 18.26
C ARG A 474 9.20 -5.22 17.20
N PHE A 475 10.42 -5.73 17.06
CA PHE A 475 10.78 -6.73 16.08
C PHE A 475 11.25 -8.00 16.76
N LEU A 476 11.04 -9.12 16.07
CA LEU A 476 11.77 -10.34 16.34
C LEU A 476 12.56 -10.69 15.08
N TYR A 477 13.88 -10.49 15.14
CA TYR A 477 14.81 -10.94 14.13
C TYR A 477 15.52 -12.21 14.57
N ILE A 478 15.77 -13.10 13.62
CA ILE A 478 16.63 -14.28 13.79
C ILE A 478 17.92 -14.04 12.99
N GLY A 479 19.04 -13.89 13.69
CA GLY A 479 20.38 -13.88 13.10
C GLY A 479 21.04 -15.24 13.25
N PHE A 480 21.53 -15.83 12.17
CA PHE A 480 22.23 -17.11 12.21
C PHE A 480 23.72 -16.89 12.49
N THR A 481 24.26 -17.67 13.41
CA THR A 481 25.67 -17.68 13.79
C THR A 481 26.07 -19.09 14.27
N GLY A 482 27.20 -19.23 14.96
CA GLY A 482 27.58 -20.46 15.64
C GLY A 482 29.05 -20.43 16.01
N GLU A 483 29.61 -21.60 16.31
CA GLU A 483 31.03 -21.81 16.58
C GLU A 483 31.51 -23.01 15.76
N HIS A 484 32.69 -22.88 15.13
CA HIS A 484 33.27 -23.89 14.24
C HIS A 484 32.32 -24.42 13.14
N CYS A 485 31.41 -23.59 12.64
CA CYS A 485 30.41 -23.99 11.65
C CYS A 485 30.49 -23.18 10.35
N SER A 486 30.02 -23.80 9.27
CA SER A 486 29.70 -23.14 8.01
C SER A 486 28.20 -23.23 7.75
N ILE A 487 27.60 -22.15 7.25
CA ILE A 487 26.18 -22.09 6.86
C ILE A 487 26.13 -21.75 5.38
N SER A 488 25.48 -22.59 4.57
CA SER A 488 25.35 -22.40 3.11
C SER A 488 23.95 -22.71 2.61
N ASP A 489 23.71 -22.42 1.33
CA ASP A 489 22.50 -22.82 0.59
C ASP A 489 21.20 -22.36 1.26
N MET A 490 21.20 -21.14 1.82
CA MET A 490 20.03 -20.59 2.50
C MET A 490 18.91 -20.26 1.51
N ALA A 491 17.77 -20.93 1.66
CA ALA A 491 16.57 -20.70 0.87
C ALA A 491 15.39 -20.34 1.78
N PHE A 492 14.66 -19.29 1.39
CA PHE A 492 13.57 -18.71 2.18
C PHE A 492 12.22 -18.90 1.49
N SER A 493 11.22 -19.34 2.24
CA SER A 493 9.82 -19.34 1.80
C SER A 493 8.93 -18.82 2.92
N LYS A 494 7.91 -18.03 2.58
CA LYS A 494 6.96 -17.45 3.52
C LYS A 494 5.55 -17.74 3.06
N GLU A 495 4.68 -18.12 3.99
CA GLU A 495 3.29 -18.36 3.68
C GLU A 495 2.56 -17.06 3.28
N THR A 496 1.51 -17.20 2.49
CA THR A 496 0.69 -16.07 2.02
C THR A 496 -0.47 -15.75 2.97
N THR A 497 -0.76 -16.66 3.90
CA THR A 497 -1.82 -16.56 4.89
C THR A 497 -1.25 -16.39 6.28
N GLU A 498 -1.91 -15.59 7.10
CA GLU A 498 -1.53 -15.38 8.49
C GLU A 498 -1.79 -16.64 9.33
N SER A 499 -0.92 -16.89 10.30
CA SER A 499 -1.05 -18.03 11.21
C SER A 499 -2.20 -17.86 12.21
N PRO A 500 -2.89 -18.94 12.60
CA PRO A 500 -3.96 -18.87 13.60
C PRO A 500 -3.49 -18.29 14.94
N ALA A 501 -4.30 -17.45 15.57
CA ALA A 501 -3.93 -16.77 16.82
C ALA A 501 -3.66 -17.72 18.02
N ASP A 502 -4.17 -18.95 17.96
CA ASP A 502 -4.03 -20.00 18.96
C ASP A 502 -2.89 -21.00 18.67
N LEU A 503 -2.12 -20.78 17.60
CA LEU A 503 -1.02 -21.68 17.19
C LEU A 503 0.06 -21.84 18.27
N ILE A 504 0.35 -20.78 19.03
CA ILE A 504 1.44 -20.79 20.02
C ILE A 504 0.83 -20.91 21.43
N PRO A 505 1.16 -21.97 22.20
CA PRO A 505 0.71 -22.06 23.57
C PRO A 505 1.44 -21.02 24.43
N ARG A 506 0.71 -20.32 25.31
CA ARG A 506 1.30 -19.29 26.18
C ARG A 506 2.13 -19.93 27.30
N ILE A 507 3.33 -19.40 27.51
CA ILE A 507 4.27 -19.88 28.54
C ILE A 507 4.53 -18.84 29.64
N ALA A 508 4.02 -17.61 29.45
CA ALA A 508 4.06 -16.50 30.40
C ALA A 508 2.71 -15.77 30.43
N GLU A 509 2.37 -15.16 31.58
CA GLU A 509 1.18 -14.33 31.74
C GLU A 509 1.21 -13.10 30.83
N GLU A 510 0.05 -12.58 30.47
CA GLU A 510 -0.06 -11.36 29.68
C GLU A 510 0.38 -10.15 30.52
N ILE A 511 1.21 -9.28 29.95
CA ILE A 511 1.60 -8.04 30.64
C ILE A 511 0.44 -7.05 30.50
N SER A 512 -0.13 -6.67 31.65
CA SER A 512 -1.19 -5.67 31.74
C SER A 512 -0.71 -4.46 32.54
N TYR A 513 -0.88 -3.28 31.95
CA TYR A 513 -0.68 -1.97 32.58
C TYR A 513 -2.02 -1.32 32.94
N ILE A 514 -3.11 -2.09 32.85
CA ILE A 514 -4.48 -1.61 33.04
C ILE A 514 -5.19 -2.26 34.23
N ASP A 515 -4.44 -2.99 35.08
CA ASP A 515 -4.91 -3.67 36.28
C ASP A 515 -5.18 -2.69 37.45
N VAL A 516 -5.94 -1.66 37.15
CA VAL A 516 -6.40 -0.62 38.07
C VAL A 516 -7.93 -0.49 37.97
N PRO A 517 -8.62 0.09 38.95
CA PRO A 517 -10.06 0.26 38.89
C PRO A 517 -10.52 0.96 37.59
N ALA A 518 -11.48 0.37 36.90
CA ALA A 518 -12.09 0.97 35.72
C ALA A 518 -12.95 2.19 36.11
N GLY A 519 -13.14 3.11 35.16
CA GLY A 519 -14.03 4.24 35.30
C GLY A 519 -15.46 3.90 34.91
N ASP A 520 -16.07 4.75 34.08
CA ASP A 520 -17.40 4.51 33.53
C ASP A 520 -17.38 3.46 32.41
N ILE A 521 -16.24 3.31 31.72
CA ILE A 521 -15.99 2.26 30.72
C ILE A 521 -14.70 1.47 31.03
N PRO A 522 -14.53 0.25 30.50
CA PRO A 522 -13.35 -0.58 30.74
C PRO A 522 -12.04 0.10 30.34
N ASN A 523 -10.98 -0.17 31.09
CA ASN A 523 -9.62 0.22 30.72
C ASN A 523 -9.18 -0.52 29.45
N VAL A 524 -8.26 0.07 28.68
CA VAL A 524 -7.76 -0.53 27.44
C VAL A 524 -6.25 -0.35 27.33
N GLN A 525 -5.57 -1.42 26.97
CA GLN A 525 -4.16 -1.41 26.59
C GLN A 525 -4.05 -1.54 25.08
N ILE A 526 -3.23 -0.69 24.47
CA ILE A 526 -2.96 -0.66 23.04
C ILE A 526 -1.48 -0.99 22.83
N ASP A 527 -1.20 -2.22 22.43
CA ASP A 527 0.17 -2.77 22.26
C ASP A 527 0.82 -2.42 20.92
N GLY A 528 0.17 -1.61 20.08
CA GLY A 528 0.68 -1.21 18.77
C GLY A 528 -0.32 -0.31 18.06
N TYR A 529 0.06 0.25 16.91
CA TYR A 529 -0.78 1.22 16.20
C TYR A 529 -2.22 0.72 15.98
N ARG A 530 -3.16 1.29 16.75
CA ARG A 530 -4.60 1.00 16.71
C ARG A 530 -4.97 -0.48 16.87
N THR A 531 -4.15 -1.28 17.56
CA THR A 531 -4.45 -2.72 17.77
C THR A 531 -5.66 -2.95 18.67
N ASN A 532 -6.04 -1.94 19.47
CA ASN A 532 -7.21 -1.99 20.35
C ASN A 532 -7.83 -0.60 20.54
N THR A 533 -9.08 -0.54 21.02
CA THR A 533 -9.82 0.71 21.26
C THR A 533 -10.67 0.62 22.52
N SER A 534 -10.92 1.76 23.17
CA SER A 534 -11.92 1.82 24.25
C SER A 534 -13.33 1.53 23.71
N GLU A 535 -14.27 1.29 24.63
CA GLU A 535 -15.68 1.44 24.28
C GLU A 535 -15.94 2.86 23.77
N SER A 536 -16.84 2.97 22.79
CA SER A 536 -17.14 4.21 22.10
C SER A 536 -18.26 4.99 22.78
N THR A 537 -18.26 6.30 22.56
CA THR A 537 -19.27 7.21 23.10
C THR A 537 -19.85 8.06 21.98
N GLU A 538 -21.18 8.17 21.90
CA GLU A 538 -21.84 9.09 20.98
C GLU A 538 -21.51 10.54 21.34
N ILE A 539 -21.02 11.31 20.35
CA ILE A 539 -20.62 12.70 20.56
C ILE A 539 -21.85 13.58 20.70
N ARG A 540 -21.90 14.34 21.78
CA ARG A 540 -22.97 15.30 22.09
C ARG A 540 -22.37 16.60 22.59
N ASN A 541 -23.11 17.70 22.47
CA ASN A 541 -22.64 18.98 22.95
C ASN A 541 -22.36 18.94 24.46
N GLY A 542 -21.15 19.32 24.86
CA GLY A 542 -20.73 19.34 26.25
C GLY A 542 -20.18 18.02 26.77
N LEU A 543 -20.08 16.98 25.93
CA LEU A 543 -19.44 15.71 26.29
C LEU A 543 -18.01 15.95 26.75
N LYS A 544 -17.62 15.28 27.83
CA LYS A 544 -16.25 15.26 28.34
C LYS A 544 -15.80 13.83 28.57
N ILE A 545 -14.59 13.52 28.09
CA ILE A 545 -13.94 12.23 28.35
C ILE A 545 -12.66 12.51 29.13
N SER A 546 -12.60 12.06 30.38
CA SER A 546 -11.39 12.16 31.22
C SER A 546 -10.82 10.79 31.49
N PHE A 547 -9.51 10.63 31.41
CA PHE A 547 -8.84 9.34 31.61
C PHE A 547 -7.42 9.55 32.10
N HIS A 548 -6.85 8.54 32.73
CA HIS A 548 -5.43 8.44 32.99
C HIS A 548 -4.78 7.70 31.83
N THR A 549 -3.61 8.17 31.39
CA THR A 549 -2.89 7.58 30.26
C THR A 549 -1.42 7.47 30.59
N GLN A 550 -0.82 6.36 30.18
CA GLN A 550 0.60 6.09 30.35
C GLN A 550 1.11 5.35 29.12
N SER A 551 2.15 5.87 28.48
CA SER A 551 2.86 5.09 27.46
C SER A 551 3.50 3.89 28.11
N LEU A 552 3.39 2.74 27.47
CA LEU A 552 3.96 1.49 27.98
C LEU A 552 5.47 1.68 28.25
N PRO A 553 6.08 0.97 29.22
CA PRO A 553 7.51 1.14 29.55
C PRO A 553 8.45 0.97 28.35
N THR A 554 7.97 0.21 27.39
CA THR A 554 8.48 -0.10 26.07
C THR A 554 8.57 1.09 25.13
N ALA A 555 7.76 2.11 25.37
CA ALA A 555 7.54 3.19 24.45
C ALA A 555 8.80 4.07 24.34
N ARG A 556 9.39 4.12 23.15
CA ARG A 556 10.63 4.89 22.91
C ARG A 556 10.48 6.05 21.94
N LEU A 557 9.32 6.15 21.29
CA LEU A 557 9.07 7.05 20.17
C LEU A 557 8.10 8.14 20.59
N VAL A 558 8.21 9.29 19.93
CA VAL A 558 7.49 10.52 20.28
C VAL A 558 5.97 10.35 20.14
N TRP A 559 5.57 9.56 19.16
CA TRP A 559 4.19 9.31 18.83
C TRP A 559 3.54 8.20 19.67
N HIS A 560 4.29 7.51 20.53
CA HIS A 560 3.70 6.54 21.46
C HIS A 560 2.92 7.27 22.55
N CYS A 561 1.69 7.61 22.23
CA CYS A 561 0.82 8.47 23.01
C CYS A 561 -0.65 8.06 22.74
N PRO A 562 -1.59 8.51 23.58
CA PRO A 562 -3.01 8.31 23.31
C PRO A 562 -3.45 9.02 22.03
N SER A 563 -4.47 8.45 21.41
CA SER A 563 -5.14 9.01 20.25
C SER A 563 -6.66 8.93 20.40
N LEU A 564 -7.35 9.82 19.70
CA LEU A 564 -8.80 9.86 19.60
C LEU A 564 -9.23 9.53 18.17
N LEU A 565 -10.10 8.54 18.04
CA LEU A 565 -10.77 8.21 16.79
C LEU A 565 -12.20 8.78 16.80
N LEU A 566 -12.51 9.62 15.81
CA LEU A 566 -13.87 9.99 15.45
C LEU A 566 -14.33 9.10 14.30
N PHE A 567 -15.50 8.49 14.43
CA PHE A 567 -16.01 7.58 13.41
C PHE A 567 -17.55 7.55 13.38
N HIS A 568 -18.08 6.99 12.31
CA HIS A 568 -19.48 6.61 12.18
C HIS A 568 -19.60 5.09 12.07
N SER A 569 -20.61 4.50 12.72
CA SER A 569 -21.11 3.16 12.44
C SER A 569 -22.55 3.04 12.93
N ASP A 570 -23.32 2.11 12.35
CA ASP A 570 -24.74 1.94 12.67
C ASP A 570 -24.97 1.41 14.10
N ASP A 571 -24.05 0.58 14.59
CA ASP A 571 -24.10 -0.03 15.92
C ASP A 571 -23.22 0.72 16.95
N GLY A 572 -22.60 1.82 16.53
CA GLY A 572 -21.71 2.63 17.35
C GLY A 572 -20.37 1.96 17.68
N LYS A 573 -20.03 0.80 17.12
CA LYS A 573 -18.77 0.09 17.40
C LYS A 573 -17.69 0.40 16.36
N VAL A 574 -16.43 0.46 16.81
CA VAL A 574 -15.27 0.51 15.90
C VAL A 574 -15.22 -0.78 15.10
N ASN A 575 -15.04 -0.68 13.78
CA ASN A 575 -15.14 -1.80 12.84
C ASN A 575 -16.52 -2.50 12.84
N GLY A 576 -17.56 -1.77 13.28
CA GLY A 576 -18.94 -2.22 13.27
C GLY A 576 -19.62 -2.14 11.90
N ILE A 577 -20.94 -2.21 11.89
CA ILE A 577 -21.74 -2.18 10.65
C ILE A 577 -21.63 -0.79 10.00
N ASN A 578 -21.30 -0.76 8.70
CA ASN A 578 -21.10 0.48 7.92
C ASN A 578 -20.08 1.45 8.56
N HIS A 579 -19.07 0.88 9.22
CA HIS A 579 -18.01 1.66 9.87
C HIS A 579 -17.24 2.54 8.89
N ARG A 580 -17.04 3.81 9.27
CA ARG A 580 -16.21 4.77 8.54
C ARG A 580 -15.46 5.65 9.53
N ASP A 581 -14.14 5.61 9.45
CA ASP A 581 -13.26 6.55 10.17
C ASP A 581 -13.46 7.97 9.61
N ILE A 582 -13.72 8.94 10.48
CA ILE A 582 -13.94 10.33 10.10
C ILE A 582 -12.67 11.14 10.31
N ALA A 583 -12.15 11.13 11.52
CA ALA A 583 -10.93 11.83 11.85
C ALA A 583 -10.16 11.08 12.94
N PHE A 584 -8.84 11.23 12.92
CA PHE A 584 -7.96 10.65 13.91
C PHE A 584 -7.03 11.72 14.44
N ILE A 585 -6.94 11.80 15.76
CA ILE A 585 -6.23 12.87 16.46
C ILE A 585 -5.24 12.20 17.40
N ARG A 586 -3.95 12.30 17.10
CA ARG A 586 -2.88 11.87 18.00
C ARG A 586 -2.56 12.99 18.98
N PHE A 587 -2.24 12.64 20.20
CA PHE A 587 -2.02 13.65 21.25
C PHE A 587 -0.59 14.23 21.23
N ASP A 588 0.24 13.81 20.28
CA ASP A 588 1.47 14.47 19.85
C ASP A 588 1.20 15.67 18.90
N GLY A 589 -0.07 15.91 18.56
CA GLY A 589 -0.51 16.99 17.67
C GLY A 589 -0.82 16.55 16.26
N GLU A 590 -0.49 15.33 15.83
CA GLU A 590 -0.85 14.89 14.48
C GLU A 590 -2.38 14.75 14.34
N PHE A 591 -2.91 15.27 13.24
CA PHE A 591 -4.35 15.25 12.95
C PHE A 591 -4.61 14.80 11.52
N TRP A 592 -5.51 13.82 11.38
CA TRP A 592 -5.87 13.26 10.08
C TRP A 592 -7.37 13.33 9.89
N LEU A 593 -7.81 14.05 8.86
CA LEU A 593 -9.13 13.87 8.28
C LEU A 593 -9.08 12.64 7.37
N ILE A 594 -9.89 11.64 7.67
CA ILE A 594 -9.88 10.35 6.97
C ILE A 594 -11.05 10.28 5.99
N ASP A 595 -12.23 10.74 6.40
CA ASP A 595 -13.41 10.75 5.53
C ASP A 595 -13.38 11.95 4.57
N PRO A 596 -13.31 11.72 3.24
CA PRO A 596 -13.26 12.80 2.25
C PRO A 596 -14.57 13.59 2.15
N ASP A 597 -15.69 13.04 2.63
CA ASP A 597 -16.98 13.73 2.64
C ASP A 597 -17.09 14.73 3.82
N CYS A 598 -16.18 14.65 4.78
CA CYS A 598 -16.09 15.55 5.90
C CYS A 598 -15.18 16.74 5.59
N LYS A 599 -15.31 17.83 6.38
CA LYS A 599 -14.44 19.02 6.24
C LYS A 599 -13.83 19.43 7.56
N VAL A 600 -12.66 20.05 7.49
CA VAL A 600 -12.01 20.68 8.64
C VAL A 600 -12.15 22.19 8.48
N GLU A 601 -12.77 22.85 9.45
CA GLU A 601 -12.90 24.32 9.44
C GLU A 601 -11.73 25.00 10.15
N HIS A 602 -11.31 24.43 11.27
CA HIS A 602 -10.26 25.00 12.09
C HIS A 602 -9.42 23.86 12.65
N SER A 603 -8.11 23.98 12.47
CA SER A 603 -7.12 23.09 13.05
C SER A 603 -6.07 23.98 13.69
N LYS A 604 -5.93 23.88 15.01
CA LYS A 604 -4.91 24.64 15.74
C LYS A 604 -4.23 23.73 16.74
N ILE A 605 -2.91 23.71 16.64
CA ILE A 605 -1.99 23.14 17.59
C ILE A 605 -1.17 24.33 18.11
N THR A 606 -1.07 24.49 19.43
CA THR A 606 -0.28 25.58 20.03
C THR A 606 0.86 24.97 20.85
N ASP A 607 2.04 25.59 20.76
CA ASP A 607 3.28 25.27 21.49
C ASP A 607 4.06 23.99 21.09
N ALA A 608 3.71 23.32 19.97
CA ALA A 608 4.50 22.21 19.44
C ALA A 608 5.94 22.58 19.04
N ASP A 609 6.17 23.82 18.57
CA ASP A 609 7.46 24.28 18.03
C ASP A 609 8.58 24.41 19.07
N HIS A 610 8.27 24.31 20.38
CA HIS A 610 9.22 24.49 21.48
C HIS A 610 9.30 23.27 22.42
N ILE A 611 8.79 22.11 21.99
CA ILE A 611 8.76 20.91 22.83
C ILE A 611 10.09 20.19 22.77
N ASP A 612 10.68 19.95 23.95
CA ASP A 612 11.71 18.95 24.10
C ASP A 612 11.09 17.56 24.07
N TRP A 613 11.22 16.88 22.94
CA TRP A 613 10.62 15.57 22.70
C TRP A 613 11.13 14.47 23.63
N ASP A 614 12.34 14.60 24.18
CA ASP A 614 12.85 13.63 25.16
C ASP A 614 12.14 13.78 26.51
N SER A 615 11.97 15.01 26.98
CA SER A 615 11.15 15.32 28.16
C SER A 615 9.69 14.91 27.96
N TRP A 616 9.12 15.14 26.76
CA TRP A 616 7.78 14.71 26.39
C TRP A 616 7.57 13.19 26.48
N LYS A 617 8.52 12.41 25.94
CA LYS A 617 8.49 10.93 26.06
C LYS A 617 8.59 10.48 27.52
N GLY A 618 9.36 11.20 28.33
CA GLY A 618 9.46 10.97 29.77
C GLY A 618 8.12 11.22 30.47
N TYR A 619 7.48 12.36 30.18
CA TYR A 619 6.16 12.72 30.69
C TYR A 619 5.10 11.68 30.36
N ASN A 620 5.02 11.26 29.09
CA ASN A 620 4.04 10.25 28.68
C ASN A 620 4.30 8.88 29.34
N ARG A 621 5.56 8.48 29.55
CA ARG A 621 5.92 7.25 30.30
C ARG A 621 5.66 7.34 31.79
N SER A 622 5.72 8.53 32.40
CA SER A 622 5.38 8.71 33.82
C SER A 622 3.88 8.60 34.10
N GLY A 623 3.06 8.75 33.06
CA GLY A 623 1.61 8.74 33.16
C GLY A 623 1.04 10.09 33.60
N TYR A 624 -0.14 10.44 33.09
CA TYR A 624 -0.82 11.70 33.38
C TYR A 624 -2.33 11.58 33.18
N ASP A 625 -3.08 12.51 33.77
CA ASP A 625 -4.52 12.64 33.53
C ASP A 625 -4.77 13.55 32.32
N SER A 626 -5.64 13.11 31.42
CA SER A 626 -6.05 13.85 30.22
C SER A 626 -7.56 14.10 30.22
N LEU A 627 -7.96 15.19 29.56
CA LEU A 627 -9.35 15.61 29.41
C LEU A 627 -9.62 16.05 27.97
N ILE A 628 -10.54 15.36 27.33
CA ILE A 628 -11.09 15.74 26.02
C ILE A 628 -12.44 16.39 26.24
N THR A 629 -12.66 17.49 25.54
CA THR A 629 -13.93 18.21 25.53
C THR A 629 -14.49 18.31 24.12
N PHE A 630 -15.81 18.16 24.00
CA PHE A 630 -16.53 18.21 22.74
C PHE A 630 -17.59 19.31 22.76
N GLU A 631 -17.54 20.20 21.78
CA GLU A 631 -18.57 21.21 21.53
C GLU A 631 -19.26 20.88 20.20
N VAL A 632 -20.58 20.73 20.22
CA VAL A 632 -21.37 20.43 19.02
C VAL A 632 -22.32 21.59 18.74
N LYS A 633 -22.10 22.30 17.62
CA LYS A 633 -22.90 23.45 17.22
C LYS A 633 -23.07 23.50 15.70
N ASP A 634 -24.30 23.64 15.21
CA ASP A 634 -24.61 23.81 13.77
C ASP A 634 -23.94 22.76 12.86
N ASN A 635 -23.99 21.48 13.25
CA ASN A 635 -23.31 20.35 12.59
C ASN A 635 -21.77 20.45 12.58
N ARG A 636 -21.18 21.10 13.59
CA ARG A 636 -19.73 21.22 13.78
C ARG A 636 -19.37 20.54 15.07
N ILE A 637 -18.36 19.68 15.03
CA ILE A 637 -17.81 19.01 16.20
C ILE A 637 -16.44 19.63 16.46
N THR A 638 -16.33 20.40 17.53
CA THR A 638 -15.04 20.92 17.99
C THR A 638 -14.52 20.04 19.12
N VAL A 639 -13.38 19.41 18.89
CA VAL A 639 -12.63 18.65 19.88
C VAL A 639 -11.54 19.55 20.45
N SER A 640 -11.39 19.59 21.76
CA SER A 640 -10.26 20.24 22.43
C SER A 640 -9.66 19.32 23.50
N THR A 641 -8.34 19.20 23.51
CA THR A 641 -7.57 18.48 24.53
C THR A 641 -6.24 19.19 24.77
N ASP A 642 -5.66 18.97 25.94
CA ASP A 642 -4.30 19.37 26.27
C ASP A 642 -3.53 18.13 26.70
N ASN A 643 -2.35 17.96 26.14
CA ASN A 643 -1.45 16.89 26.52
C ASN A 643 -0.06 17.48 26.69
N GLY A 644 0.52 17.43 27.89
CA GLY A 644 1.94 17.72 28.16
C GLY A 644 2.49 19.04 27.60
N GLY A 645 1.65 20.05 27.35
CA GLY A 645 2.03 21.31 26.70
C GLY A 645 1.63 21.44 25.22
N ILE A 646 1.07 20.40 24.61
CA ILE A 646 0.45 20.44 23.27
C ILE A 646 -1.04 20.71 23.45
N SER A 647 -1.45 21.92 23.10
CA SER A 647 -2.87 22.27 23.07
C SER A 647 -3.46 21.99 21.70
N ILE A 648 -4.43 21.07 21.65
CA ILE A 648 -5.04 20.56 20.42
C ILE A 648 -6.47 21.07 20.33
N ARG A 649 -6.81 21.71 19.20
CA ARG A 649 -8.19 22.10 18.87
C ARG A 649 -8.51 21.88 17.39
N HIS A 650 -9.42 20.96 17.12
CA HIS A 650 -9.89 20.66 15.76
C HIS A 650 -11.41 20.80 15.67
N THR A 651 -11.88 21.43 14.59
CA THR A 651 -13.30 21.55 14.26
C THR A 651 -13.59 20.79 12.98
N VAL A 652 -14.30 19.68 13.11
CA VAL A 652 -14.73 18.79 12.02
C VAL A 652 -16.20 19.03 11.70
N ILE A 653 -16.54 19.03 10.42
CA ILE A 653 -17.90 19.10 9.90
C ILE A 653 -18.23 17.74 9.30
N PRO A 654 -18.99 16.88 10.00
CA PRO A 654 -19.45 15.61 9.47
C PRO A 654 -20.55 15.78 8.42
N ASN A 655 -20.85 14.71 7.69
CA ASN A 655 -22.03 14.66 6.83
C ASN A 655 -23.31 14.81 7.67
N ALA A 656 -24.30 15.55 7.15
CA ALA A 656 -25.44 16.08 7.90
C ALA A 656 -26.36 15.04 8.54
N ASN A 657 -26.21 13.75 8.20
CA ASN A 657 -27.06 12.67 8.69
C ASN A 657 -26.33 11.67 9.60
N ASP A 658 -25.02 11.81 9.80
CA ASP A 658 -24.24 10.79 10.49
C ASP A 658 -24.27 11.00 12.00
N LYS A 659 -24.54 9.92 12.73
CA LYS A 659 -24.21 9.86 14.17
C LYS A 659 -22.72 9.63 14.32
N ILE A 660 -22.05 10.50 15.07
CA ILE A 660 -20.61 10.44 15.27
C ILE A 660 -20.29 9.91 16.67
N TYR A 661 -19.35 9.00 16.72
CA TYR A 661 -18.84 8.38 17.93
C TYR A 661 -17.37 8.71 18.12
N ALA A 662 -16.95 8.71 19.38
CA ALA A 662 -15.57 8.89 19.82
C ALA A 662 -15.10 7.61 20.52
N ALA A 663 -13.92 7.12 20.16
CA ALA A 663 -13.23 6.05 20.88
C ALA A 663 -11.76 6.43 21.12
N LEU A 664 -11.24 6.08 22.30
CA LEU A 664 -9.83 6.24 22.60
C LEU A 664 -9.03 5.05 22.06
N THR A 665 -7.83 5.32 21.59
CA THR A 665 -6.89 4.32 21.06
C THR A 665 -5.47 4.89 21.18
N GLY A 666 -4.50 4.40 20.42
CA GLY A 666 -3.16 4.98 20.37
C GLY A 666 -2.15 4.02 19.79
N ASP A 667 -0.94 4.12 20.30
CA ASP A 667 0.19 3.25 19.98
C ASP A 667 1.10 3.11 21.22
N GLN A 668 1.32 1.88 21.68
CA GLN A 668 2.10 1.58 22.88
C GLN A 668 1.65 2.41 24.10
N VAL A 669 0.35 2.37 24.42
CA VAL A 669 -0.25 3.15 25.51
C VAL A 669 -1.30 2.37 26.30
N ALA A 670 -1.35 2.61 27.61
CA ALA A 670 -2.39 2.13 28.52
C ALA A 670 -3.32 3.30 28.90
N LEU A 671 -4.63 3.08 28.73
CA LEU A 671 -5.68 4.04 29.05
C LEU A 671 -6.54 3.49 30.18
N THR A 672 -6.58 4.20 31.30
CA THR A 672 -7.21 3.74 32.54
C THR A 672 -8.11 4.79 33.16
N ASN A 673 -9.01 4.36 34.05
CA ASN A 673 -9.93 5.26 34.77
C ASN A 673 -10.71 6.17 33.81
N ILE A 674 -11.19 5.62 32.69
CA ILE A 674 -11.86 6.37 31.64
C ILE A 674 -13.28 6.73 32.10
N ARG A 675 -13.59 8.02 32.14
CA ARG A 675 -14.87 8.56 32.62
C ARG A 675 -15.52 9.45 31.57
N ILE A 676 -16.82 9.35 31.48
CA ILE A 676 -17.67 10.04 30.50
C ILE A 676 -18.63 10.94 31.28
N LYS A 677 -18.61 12.25 30.98
CA LYS A 677 -19.44 13.26 31.66
C LYS A 677 -20.22 14.13 30.69
#